data_AF-A0A9Q0JPB1-F1
#
_entry.id   AF-A0A9Q0JPB1-F1
#
_cell.length_a   1.000
_cell.length_b   1.000
_cell.length_c   1.000
_cell.angle_alpha   90.00
_cell.angle_beta   90.00
_cell.angle_gamma   90.00
#
_symmetry.space_group_name_H-M   'P 1'
#
loop_
_entity.id
_entity.type
_entity.pdbx_description
1 polymer ?
#
loop_
_entity_poly.entity_id
_entity_poly.type
_entity_poly.pdbx_seq_one_letter_code
_entity_poly.pdbx_strand_id
1 'polypeptide(L)'
;MALQGADQVRRSGNYHPSVWGDFFVKREPVDKMLVSAWKDEVGVLKEKVRKMLTTPLAEENILEKLSVIDVLIRLGIRYHFQKEIDDALLQILKMDEYHGSEDISTIALRFRLLRQRGYYVPCDVFHKFVDANGNFKENLIKDWASYLSVPGEKILDDALEFTKKHLKSLANDLPPPVAEQVNRALQRPVQRNLEKYEQLQYISIYEKLDARNEVVLKLAKLDFNIVQSKYQEELRSLTEWWIELDLARKLPFFRDRLVECFLWGSGPYPDPELALSRRIAAKSSQVWTVIDDMYDAYGTIDELELFADAIERWDTSMKRLPDYMKLPFQALLDYLKEIEEETFKEGRPYCMQYIKEAVKRQIRGYITEARWFNQGYVPKFEEHRVITRVSTCLFMFTFETVSMMPEATKEVYDWLVTDPKILVAAGDHCRLLDDVTGHETEQKRGHVASTVECYMKEYGVSKEEAHEVIKKFKEDDWKYLNEEFMKEGAIPKKILKIFLGYARVMEALYGDFSNNYDVSDTTTKEMMEALLVNPIPCNKLATSVCKEDMALQVKAQGGAEVRRSGDFHPSVWGDFFLKREPEDKMLVSAWKDEVGVLKEKVRKMLTTPPAVEKTLEKLSLIDAVIRLGIGYHFQKEIDDALLQMLKMDEYRGSDDISTIALGFRLLRQRGYYVSSDVFNKFVDATGNFKENLMNDWLGLLNLYEASYLSVLGEKVLDDALEFTKKHLKSLVNDLPPLVGEHVNRRNAEKFEQLQYISIYERLYAHNEVVLKLAKLDFNIVQSMYREELRRLTKWWIGLDFATKLPQFFRDRLIEVFFWPIGALPEPELSLSRMTLGKVCALFTVIDDIYDVYGSIDELELFTEAIERWDGSIDHLPDYMKVVFHALMELSKQLEEETTKEGRPYCIQYVKEAVKRQIRAYTTEARWFNEGYVPKFEEYRAVSGVSTCIPMLAYQSVSMMPEATKENEQKRGHVASAVDCYMKEYGVSKEEAKDAIKKFIEDDWKYMNEGFMKEAGAIPKKILRVFLGCARVMDVLYGGFFSGYTYAETTTKEMMEALLVNPIPV
;
A
#
# COMPACT_ATOMS: atom_id res chain seq x y z
N MET A 1 17.04 55.69 3.16
CA MET A 1 18.15 55.44 2.21
C MET A 1 19.22 54.68 2.98
N ALA A 2 19.95 53.75 2.34
CA ALA A 2 21.06 52.99 2.95
C ALA A 2 20.74 52.14 4.21
N LEU A 3 19.90 51.11 4.02
CA LEU A 3 20.16 49.78 4.61
C LEU A 3 19.93 48.74 3.51
N GLN A 4 21.02 48.44 2.79
CA GLN A 4 21.17 47.36 1.83
C GLN A 4 22.50 46.68 2.16
N GLY A 5 22.61 45.37 1.99
CA GLY A 5 23.90 44.67 2.10
C GLY A 5 24.26 44.15 3.49
N ALA A 6 23.34 43.41 4.11
CA ALA A 6 23.71 42.23 4.89
C ALA A 6 22.84 41.08 4.39
N ASP A 7 23.44 40.05 3.80
CA ASP A 7 22.77 38.78 3.56
C ASP A 7 22.60 38.10 4.93
N GLN A 8 21.52 38.46 5.61
CA GLN A 8 21.18 37.91 6.91
C GLN A 8 20.82 36.44 6.71
N VAL A 9 21.77 35.55 7.01
CA VAL A 9 21.65 34.10 6.81
C VAL A 9 20.50 33.58 7.66
N ARG A 10 19.31 33.48 7.05
CA ARG A 10 18.14 32.90 7.69
C ARG A 10 18.35 31.41 7.87
N ARG A 11 17.77 30.88 8.94
CA ARG A 11 17.68 29.44 9.18
C ARG A 11 16.70 28.83 8.17
N SER A 12 16.66 27.49 8.13
CA SER A 12 15.74 26.72 7.29
C SER A 12 15.46 25.39 7.95
N GLY A 13 14.20 24.95 7.95
CA GLY A 13 13.81 23.62 8.43
C GLY A 13 14.17 22.49 7.45
N ASN A 14 14.47 22.83 6.19
CA ASN A 14 14.77 21.92 5.07
C ASN A 14 13.67 20.88 4.82
N TYR A 15 12.41 21.32 4.81
CA TYR A 15 11.23 20.47 4.69
C TYR A 15 11.03 19.89 3.28
N HIS A 16 10.50 18.67 3.20
CA HIS A 16 10.06 18.10 1.92
C HIS A 16 8.75 18.75 1.44
N PRO A 17 8.53 18.90 0.11
CA PRO A 17 7.29 19.44 -0.44
C PRO A 17 6.08 18.54 -0.13
N SER A 18 4.87 19.10 -0.22
CA SER A 18 3.63 18.32 -0.11
C SER A 18 3.61 17.17 -1.12
N VAL A 19 3.30 15.96 -0.64
CA VAL A 19 3.19 14.75 -1.48
C VAL A 19 1.86 14.67 -2.25
N TRP A 20 0.99 15.66 -2.07
CA TRP A 20 -0.36 15.72 -2.64
C TRP A 20 -0.51 16.81 -3.71
N GLY A 21 0.18 17.95 -3.55
CA GLY A 21 0.05 19.09 -4.46
C GLY A 21 -1.41 19.51 -4.68
N ASP A 22 -1.86 19.48 -5.93
CA ASP A 22 -3.23 19.81 -6.36
C ASP A 22 -4.12 18.58 -6.64
N PHE A 23 -3.74 17.38 -6.13
CA PHE A 23 -4.42 16.11 -6.37
C PHE A 23 -5.94 16.15 -6.16
N PHE A 24 -6.42 16.70 -5.03
CA PHE A 24 -7.85 16.74 -4.71
C PHE A 24 -8.65 17.73 -5.59
N VAL A 25 -7.98 18.62 -6.32
CA VAL A 25 -8.61 19.50 -7.33
C VAL A 25 -8.65 18.80 -8.70
N LYS A 26 -7.53 18.20 -9.12
CA LYS A 26 -7.42 17.47 -10.41
C LYS A 26 -8.26 16.19 -10.48
N ARG A 27 -8.41 15.50 -9.36
CA ARG A 27 -9.20 14.26 -9.28
C ARG A 27 -10.68 14.53 -9.61
N GLU A 28 -11.29 13.67 -10.41
CA GLU A 28 -12.75 13.71 -10.64
C GLU A 28 -13.55 13.43 -9.36
N PRO A 29 -14.66 14.16 -9.08
CA PRO A 29 -15.55 13.88 -7.96
C PRO A 29 -16.18 12.48 -8.06
N VAL A 30 -16.57 11.90 -6.93
CA VAL A 30 -17.43 10.70 -6.96
C VAL A 30 -18.80 11.09 -7.55
N ASP A 31 -19.26 10.28 -8.49
CA ASP A 31 -20.54 10.42 -9.18
C ASP A 31 -21.70 10.67 -8.20
N LYS A 32 -22.45 11.76 -8.42
CA LYS A 32 -23.52 12.21 -7.53
C LYS A 32 -24.75 11.30 -7.55
N MET A 33 -25.01 10.61 -8.65
CA MET A 33 -26.12 9.65 -8.77
C MET A 33 -25.73 8.29 -8.18
N LEU A 34 -24.47 7.87 -8.31
CA LEU A 34 -23.92 6.75 -7.52
C LEU A 34 -24.01 7.02 -6.01
N VAL A 35 -23.57 8.21 -5.57
CA VAL A 35 -23.66 8.63 -4.16
C VAL A 35 -25.11 8.76 -3.69
N SER A 36 -26.07 9.08 -4.56
CA SER A 36 -27.50 9.02 -4.25
C SER A 36 -27.97 7.57 -4.05
N ALA A 37 -27.68 6.68 -5.00
CA ALA A 37 -28.04 5.27 -4.91
C ALA A 37 -27.48 4.59 -3.65
N TRP A 38 -26.25 4.95 -3.25
CA TRP A 38 -25.67 4.52 -1.97
C TRP A 38 -26.46 5.06 -0.77
N LYS A 39 -26.86 6.34 -0.75
CA LYS A 39 -27.67 6.93 0.33
C LYS A 39 -29.03 6.26 0.47
N ASP A 40 -29.68 5.96 -0.66
CA ASP A 40 -30.99 5.30 -0.71
C ASP A 40 -30.92 3.86 -0.17
N GLU A 41 -29.93 3.07 -0.60
CA GLU A 41 -29.72 1.73 -0.04
C GLU A 41 -29.31 1.79 1.44
N VAL A 42 -28.45 2.73 1.83
CA VAL A 42 -28.07 2.96 3.24
C VAL A 42 -29.30 3.29 4.10
N GLY A 43 -30.29 4.02 3.58
CA GLY A 43 -31.58 4.24 4.23
C GLY A 43 -32.32 2.92 4.52
N VAL A 44 -32.43 2.04 3.53
CA VAL A 44 -33.08 0.72 3.68
C VAL A 44 -32.31 -0.20 4.63
N LEU A 45 -30.97 -0.16 4.62
CA LEU A 45 -30.13 -0.97 5.50
C LEU A 45 -30.21 -0.48 6.96
N LYS A 46 -30.30 0.84 7.21
CA LYS A 46 -30.50 1.41 8.55
C LYS A 46 -31.74 0.85 9.23
N GLU A 47 -32.89 0.81 8.56
CA GLU A 47 -34.12 0.27 9.16
C GLU A 47 -34.04 -1.23 9.49
N LYS A 48 -33.19 -1.99 8.78
CA LYS A 48 -32.93 -3.40 9.12
C LYS A 48 -32.05 -3.51 10.37
N VAL A 49 -30.99 -2.72 10.48
CA VAL A 49 -30.08 -2.73 11.64
C VAL A 49 -30.76 -2.15 12.89
N ARG A 50 -31.57 -1.09 12.77
CA ARG A 50 -32.38 -0.55 13.87
C ARG A 50 -33.25 -1.63 14.51
N LYS A 51 -33.88 -2.51 13.73
CA LYS A 51 -34.71 -3.61 14.27
C LYS A 51 -33.92 -4.61 15.11
N MET A 52 -32.64 -4.84 14.80
CA MET A 52 -31.74 -5.65 15.64
C MET A 52 -31.49 -4.96 16.99
N LEU A 53 -31.32 -3.64 16.99
CA LEU A 53 -31.13 -2.83 18.20
C LEU A 53 -32.42 -2.65 19.02
N THR A 54 -33.61 -2.65 18.42
CA THR A 54 -34.87 -2.51 19.17
C THR A 54 -35.45 -3.82 19.73
N THR A 55 -34.79 -4.97 19.51
CA THR A 55 -35.18 -6.23 20.17
C THR A 55 -35.07 -6.07 21.70
N PRO A 56 -36.10 -6.45 22.49
CA PRO A 56 -36.09 -6.30 23.95
C PRO A 56 -34.85 -6.90 24.61
N LEU A 57 -34.32 -6.24 25.64
CA LEU A 57 -33.20 -6.76 26.41
C LEU A 57 -33.70 -7.81 27.40
N ALA A 58 -33.11 -9.00 27.36
CA ALA A 58 -33.25 -10.06 28.34
C ALA A 58 -31.85 -10.42 28.86
N GLU A 59 -31.75 -10.88 30.12
CA GLU A 59 -30.48 -11.15 30.81
C GLU A 59 -29.61 -12.15 30.03
N GLU A 60 -30.23 -13.21 29.51
CA GLU A 60 -29.62 -14.24 28.65
C GLU A 60 -28.99 -13.71 27.35
N ASN A 61 -29.39 -12.52 26.87
CA ASN A 61 -28.96 -11.96 25.58
C ASN A 61 -28.05 -10.72 25.71
N ILE A 62 -27.55 -10.40 26.92
CA ILE A 62 -26.68 -9.24 27.15
C ILE A 62 -25.41 -9.28 26.28
N LEU A 63 -24.75 -10.45 26.18
CA LEU A 63 -23.53 -10.59 25.38
C LEU A 63 -23.78 -10.37 23.88
N GLU A 64 -24.89 -10.85 23.33
CA GLU A 64 -25.27 -10.60 21.93
C GLU A 64 -25.49 -9.10 21.71
N LYS A 65 -26.22 -8.44 22.62
CA LYS A 65 -26.49 -7.00 22.56
C LYS A 65 -25.19 -6.18 22.54
N LEU A 66 -24.28 -6.48 23.46
CA LEU A 66 -22.96 -5.84 23.55
C LEU A 66 -22.11 -6.11 22.30
N SER A 67 -22.16 -7.32 21.76
CA SER A 67 -21.41 -7.71 20.55
C SER A 67 -21.90 -6.95 19.31
N VAL A 68 -23.22 -6.80 19.13
CA VAL A 68 -23.80 -5.97 18.05
C VAL A 68 -23.39 -4.51 18.23
N ILE A 69 -23.42 -3.97 19.45
CA ILE A 69 -23.01 -2.60 19.74
C ILE A 69 -21.52 -2.37 19.41
N ASP A 70 -20.62 -3.28 19.79
CA ASP A 70 -19.20 -3.17 19.47
C ASP A 70 -18.93 -3.25 17.97
N VAL A 71 -19.61 -4.16 17.27
CA VAL A 71 -19.54 -4.28 15.81
C VAL A 71 -19.95 -2.96 15.14
N LEU A 72 -21.06 -2.32 15.58
CA LEU A 72 -21.49 -1.02 15.01
C LEU A 72 -20.55 0.14 15.35
N ILE A 73 -19.89 0.10 16.51
CA ILE A 73 -18.89 1.11 16.92
C ILE A 73 -17.62 0.96 16.08
N ARG A 74 -17.06 -0.25 16.00
CA ARG A 74 -15.84 -0.55 15.24
C ARG A 74 -16.02 -0.39 13.73
N LEU A 75 -17.19 -0.75 13.18
CA LEU A 75 -17.54 -0.48 11.78
C LEU A 75 -17.93 0.99 11.52
N GLY A 76 -17.77 1.89 12.50
CA GLY A 76 -17.91 3.34 12.35
C GLY A 76 -19.32 3.86 12.01
N ILE A 77 -20.33 3.00 12.04
CA ILE A 77 -21.74 3.29 11.66
C ILE A 77 -22.66 3.54 12.85
N ARG A 78 -22.14 3.45 14.09
CA ARG A 78 -22.84 3.77 15.35
C ARG A 78 -23.65 5.07 15.36
N TYR A 79 -23.24 6.09 14.61
CA TYR A 79 -23.81 7.44 14.69
C TYR A 79 -25.24 7.50 14.13
N HIS A 80 -25.61 6.56 13.25
CA HIS A 80 -26.99 6.37 12.76
C HIS A 80 -27.95 5.76 13.78
N PHE A 81 -27.41 5.25 14.89
CA PHE A 81 -28.12 4.49 15.92
C PHE A 81 -27.77 4.96 17.33
N GLN A 82 -27.29 6.20 17.46
CA GLN A 82 -26.67 6.67 18.69
C GLN A 82 -27.64 6.61 19.87
N LYS A 83 -28.92 6.96 19.66
CA LYS A 83 -29.96 6.83 20.67
C LYS A 83 -30.21 5.37 21.07
N GLU A 84 -30.37 4.48 20.09
CA GLU A 84 -30.68 3.07 20.34
C GLU A 84 -29.53 2.33 21.05
N ILE A 85 -28.28 2.74 20.80
CA ILE A 85 -27.11 2.25 21.52
C ILE A 85 -27.06 2.80 22.94
N ASP A 86 -27.31 4.11 23.13
CA ASP A 86 -27.28 4.73 24.46
C ASP A 86 -28.44 4.22 25.35
N ASP A 87 -29.66 4.09 24.81
CA ASP A 87 -30.83 3.50 25.49
C ASP A 87 -30.55 2.05 25.91
N ALA A 88 -29.85 1.25 25.09
CA ALA A 88 -29.48 -0.12 25.40
C ALA A 88 -28.37 -0.22 26.46
N LEU A 89 -27.32 0.61 26.36
CA LEU A 89 -26.24 0.65 27.36
C LEU A 89 -26.75 1.19 28.70
N LEU A 90 -27.68 2.15 28.71
CA LEU A 90 -28.32 2.65 29.93
C LEU A 90 -29.21 1.58 30.61
N GLN A 91 -29.79 0.65 29.86
CA GLN A 91 -30.48 -0.52 30.43
C GLN A 91 -29.48 -1.51 31.05
N ILE A 92 -28.39 -1.83 30.34
CA ILE A 92 -27.32 -2.73 30.82
C ILE A 92 -26.58 -2.15 32.04
N LEU A 93 -26.49 -0.83 32.17
CA LEU A 93 -25.94 -0.14 33.35
C LEU A 93 -26.85 -0.25 34.58
N LYS A 94 -28.17 -0.43 34.39
CA LYS A 94 -29.18 -0.55 35.46
C LYS A 94 -29.45 -1.99 35.90
N MET A 95 -28.76 -2.96 35.32
CA MET A 95 -28.79 -4.36 35.75
C MET A 95 -27.76 -4.54 36.87
N ASP A 96 -28.24 -4.51 38.12
CA ASP A 96 -27.48 -4.24 39.36
C ASP A 96 -26.31 -5.20 39.65
N GLU A 97 -26.28 -6.39 39.05
CA GLU A 97 -25.17 -7.34 39.22
C GLU A 97 -24.44 -7.64 37.91
N TYR A 98 -23.11 -7.74 38.02
CA TYR A 98 -22.30 -8.57 37.12
C TYR A 98 -22.46 -10.01 37.59
N HIS A 99 -23.29 -10.79 36.91
CA HIS A 99 -23.66 -12.12 37.41
C HIS A 99 -22.41 -12.98 37.63
N GLY A 100 -22.38 -13.76 38.73
CA GLY A 100 -21.19 -14.52 39.12
C GLY A 100 -20.63 -15.43 38.01
N SER A 101 -21.52 -15.92 37.14
CA SER A 101 -21.26 -16.77 35.98
C SER A 101 -20.76 -16.06 34.72
N GLU A 102 -20.73 -14.72 34.64
CA GLU A 102 -20.19 -14.00 33.47
C GLU A 102 -18.69 -14.27 33.29
N ASP A 103 -18.28 -14.63 32.07
CA ASP A 103 -16.89 -14.81 31.66
C ASP A 103 -16.17 -13.47 31.45
N ILE A 104 -14.82 -13.46 31.42
CA ILE A 104 -14.10 -12.19 31.28
C ILE A 104 -14.39 -11.48 29.95
N SER A 105 -14.65 -12.18 28.85
CA SER A 105 -14.94 -11.55 27.55
C SER A 105 -16.21 -10.70 27.65
N THR A 106 -17.25 -11.23 28.31
CA THR A 106 -18.50 -10.53 28.58
C THR A 106 -18.27 -9.33 29.51
N ILE A 107 -17.54 -9.51 30.61
CA ILE A 107 -17.28 -8.45 31.60
C ILE A 107 -16.44 -7.32 31.00
N ALA A 108 -15.33 -7.65 30.35
CA ALA A 108 -14.44 -6.70 29.68
C ALA A 108 -15.17 -5.92 28.58
N LEU A 109 -16.06 -6.58 27.82
CA LEU A 109 -16.86 -5.92 26.80
C LEU A 109 -17.91 -4.97 27.41
N ARG A 110 -18.64 -5.41 28.45
CA ARG A 110 -19.61 -4.60 29.21
C ARG A 110 -18.94 -3.36 29.80
N PHE A 111 -17.85 -3.56 30.54
CA PHE A 111 -17.03 -2.51 31.15
C PHE A 111 -16.47 -1.53 30.11
N ARG A 112 -15.86 -2.04 29.02
CA ARG A 112 -15.31 -1.21 27.94
C ARG A 112 -16.36 -0.34 27.30
N LEU A 113 -17.49 -0.92 26.87
CA LEU A 113 -18.52 -0.18 26.15
C LEU A 113 -19.19 0.89 27.03
N LEU A 114 -19.38 0.63 28.32
CA LEU A 114 -19.90 1.63 29.27
C LEU A 114 -18.90 2.78 29.47
N ARG A 115 -17.62 2.48 29.74
CA ARG A 115 -16.58 3.53 29.89
C ARG A 115 -16.35 4.32 28.60
N GLN A 116 -16.42 3.69 27.43
CA GLN A 116 -16.33 4.38 26.12
C GLN A 116 -17.53 5.29 25.82
N ARG A 117 -18.63 5.22 26.58
CA ARG A 117 -19.73 6.19 26.55
C ARG A 117 -19.69 7.21 27.69
N GLY A 118 -18.66 7.18 28.52
CA GLY A 118 -18.47 8.14 29.62
C GLY A 118 -19.27 7.82 30.87
N TYR A 119 -19.72 6.57 31.04
CA TYR A 119 -20.23 6.05 32.31
C TYR A 119 -19.07 5.48 33.13
N TYR A 120 -18.88 5.96 34.36
CA TYR A 120 -17.92 5.33 35.27
C TYR A 120 -18.47 3.97 35.76
N VAL A 121 -17.62 2.95 35.71
CA VAL A 121 -17.93 1.58 36.18
C VAL A 121 -16.71 1.09 36.95
N PRO A 122 -16.81 0.65 38.22
CA PRO A 122 -15.66 0.21 39.00
C PRO A 122 -14.90 -0.96 38.36
N CYS A 123 -13.57 -0.97 38.49
CA CYS A 123 -12.72 -2.07 38.01
C CYS A 123 -12.73 -3.30 38.95
N ASP A 124 -13.44 -3.24 40.08
CA ASP A 124 -13.46 -4.31 41.09
C ASP A 124 -13.92 -5.67 40.55
N VAL A 125 -14.75 -5.66 39.49
CA VAL A 125 -15.23 -6.84 38.77
C VAL A 125 -14.11 -7.75 38.25
N PHE A 126 -12.91 -7.21 38.04
CA PHE A 126 -11.76 -7.98 37.56
C PHE A 126 -11.05 -8.78 38.64
N HIS A 127 -11.21 -8.47 39.94
CA HIS A 127 -10.55 -9.20 41.04
C HIS A 127 -10.86 -10.70 41.04
N LYS A 128 -12.05 -11.13 40.55
CA LYS A 128 -12.39 -12.56 40.45
C LYS A 128 -11.50 -13.35 39.48
N PHE A 129 -10.80 -12.67 38.57
CA PHE A 129 -9.83 -13.26 37.63
C PHE A 129 -8.37 -13.25 38.13
N VAL A 130 -8.12 -12.70 39.31
CA VAL A 130 -6.81 -12.65 39.98
C VAL A 130 -6.68 -13.81 40.97
N ASP A 131 -5.45 -14.28 41.22
CA ASP A 131 -5.10 -15.32 42.21
C ASP A 131 -4.79 -14.72 43.60
N ALA A 132 -4.44 -15.58 44.57
CA ALA A 132 -4.09 -15.15 45.93
C ALA A 132 -2.75 -14.38 46.05
N ASN A 133 -1.95 -14.33 44.98
CA ASN A 133 -0.67 -13.64 44.92
C ASN A 133 -0.77 -12.27 44.20
N GLY A 134 -1.94 -11.93 43.64
CA GLY A 134 -2.13 -10.74 42.81
C GLY A 134 -1.89 -10.96 41.31
N ASN A 135 -1.68 -12.20 40.85
CA ASN A 135 -1.47 -12.52 39.44
C ASN A 135 -2.78 -12.83 38.73
N PHE A 136 -2.91 -12.37 37.49
CA PHE A 136 -4.00 -12.77 36.61
C PHE A 136 -3.88 -14.24 36.17
N LYS A 137 -5.02 -14.94 36.13
CA LYS A 137 -5.13 -16.34 35.67
C LYS A 137 -4.87 -16.44 34.16
N GLU A 138 -4.42 -17.58 33.65
CA GLU A 138 -3.88 -17.68 32.27
C GLU A 138 -4.90 -17.46 31.11
N ASN A 139 -6.21 -17.56 31.38
CA ASN A 139 -7.25 -17.67 30.34
C ASN A 139 -7.78 -16.33 29.75
N LEU A 140 -7.06 -15.21 29.84
CA LEU A 140 -7.62 -13.85 29.66
C LEU A 140 -7.29 -13.20 28.31
N ILE A 141 -7.29 -13.99 27.24
CA ILE A 141 -6.68 -13.68 25.91
C ILE A 141 -7.53 -12.67 25.07
N LYS A 142 -8.40 -11.86 25.69
CA LYS A 142 -9.36 -10.98 24.97
C LYS A 142 -9.56 -9.57 25.52
N ASP A 143 -8.90 -9.19 26.62
CA ASP A 143 -9.19 -7.92 27.28
C ASP A 143 -8.42 -6.72 26.68
N TRP A 144 -9.20 -5.82 26.04
CA TRP A 144 -8.78 -4.52 25.51
C TRP A 144 -9.27 -3.34 26.35
N ALA A 145 -9.95 -3.60 27.46
CA ALA A 145 -10.63 -2.62 28.28
C ALA A 145 -9.71 -1.92 29.29
N SER A 146 -8.55 -2.51 29.59
CA SER A 146 -7.53 -1.94 30.48
C SER A 146 -7.00 -0.57 30.03
N TYR A 147 -7.05 -0.25 28.72
CA TYR A 147 -6.76 1.08 28.19
C TYR A 147 -7.77 2.17 28.59
N LEU A 148 -8.85 1.82 29.30
CA LEU A 148 -9.82 2.75 29.89
C LEU A 148 -9.61 2.95 31.40
N SER A 149 -8.44 2.59 31.93
CA SER A 149 -8.07 2.83 33.33
C SER A 149 -8.09 4.32 33.68
N VAL A 150 -8.39 4.61 34.95
CA VAL A 150 -8.24 5.95 35.55
C VAL A 150 -7.17 5.90 36.66
N PRO A 151 -6.70 7.04 37.19
CA PRO A 151 -5.61 7.07 38.16
C PRO A 151 -5.93 6.23 39.42
N GLY A 152 -4.97 5.39 39.82
CA GLY A 152 -5.10 4.51 40.99
C GLY A 152 -5.63 3.10 40.69
N GLU A 153 -6.16 2.82 39.50
CA GLU A 153 -6.72 1.51 39.14
C GLU A 153 -5.63 0.47 38.76
N LYS A 154 -4.72 0.17 39.68
CA LYS A 154 -3.56 -0.72 39.47
C LYS A 154 -3.93 -2.06 38.84
N ILE A 155 -5.09 -2.64 39.19
CA ILE A 155 -5.57 -3.90 38.60
C ILE A 155 -5.70 -3.85 37.07
N LEU A 156 -5.99 -2.68 36.49
CA LEU A 156 -6.05 -2.51 35.03
C LEU A 156 -4.67 -2.27 34.41
N ASP A 157 -3.75 -1.63 35.13
CA ASP A 157 -2.35 -1.51 34.70
C ASP A 157 -1.67 -2.89 34.69
N ASP A 158 -1.90 -3.68 35.73
CA ASP A 158 -1.48 -5.10 35.83
C ASP A 158 -2.11 -5.95 34.72
N ALA A 159 -3.39 -5.73 34.41
CA ALA A 159 -4.08 -6.40 33.31
C ALA A 159 -3.50 -6.00 31.94
N LEU A 160 -3.14 -4.73 31.77
CA LEU A 160 -2.55 -4.20 30.54
C LEU A 160 -1.17 -4.81 30.25
N GLU A 161 -0.31 -4.94 31.27
CA GLU A 161 0.97 -5.65 31.13
C GLU A 161 0.73 -7.14 30.83
N PHE A 162 -0.15 -7.80 31.59
CA PHE A 162 -0.48 -9.20 31.44
C PHE A 162 -1.01 -9.52 30.02
N THR A 163 -2.01 -8.79 29.53
CA THR A 163 -2.58 -9.08 28.21
C THR A 163 -1.65 -8.69 27.08
N LYS A 164 -0.92 -7.55 27.16
CA LYS A 164 0.12 -7.22 26.17
C LYS A 164 1.16 -8.33 26.04
N LYS A 165 1.60 -8.92 27.17
CA LYS A 165 2.58 -10.02 27.19
C LYS A 165 2.03 -11.29 26.52
N HIS A 166 0.88 -11.78 26.96
CA HIS A 166 0.30 -13.03 26.45
C HIS A 166 -0.20 -12.92 25.00
N LEU A 167 -0.79 -11.77 24.62
CA LEU A 167 -1.20 -11.52 23.24
C LEU A 167 0.02 -11.45 22.31
N LYS A 168 1.15 -10.86 22.73
CA LYS A 168 2.38 -10.86 21.93
C LYS A 168 2.95 -12.26 21.71
N SER A 169 2.91 -13.15 22.70
CA SER A 169 3.34 -14.54 22.51
C SER A 169 2.39 -15.35 21.62
N LEU A 170 1.08 -15.07 21.64
CA LEU A 170 0.08 -15.82 20.87
C LEU A 170 -0.18 -15.24 19.46
N ALA A 171 0.32 -14.04 19.15
CA ALA A 171 -0.03 -13.28 17.95
C ALA A 171 0.24 -14.01 16.62
N ASN A 172 1.22 -14.92 16.60
CA ASN A 172 1.62 -15.68 15.41
C ASN A 172 0.93 -17.06 15.29
N ASP A 173 0.35 -17.56 16.38
CA ASP A 173 -0.27 -18.90 16.45
C ASP A 173 -1.81 -18.84 16.32
N LEU A 174 -2.38 -17.64 16.40
CA LEU A 174 -3.81 -17.41 16.20
C LEU A 174 -4.20 -17.50 14.71
N PRO A 175 -5.38 -18.06 14.37
CA PRO A 175 -5.83 -18.11 12.98
C PRO A 175 -6.22 -16.71 12.46
N PRO A 176 -5.99 -16.40 11.17
CA PRO A 176 -6.62 -15.24 10.53
C PRO A 176 -8.16 -15.37 10.54
N PRO A 177 -8.92 -14.28 10.74
CA PRO A 177 -8.48 -12.90 10.93
C PRO A 177 -8.19 -12.51 12.39
N VAL A 178 -8.21 -13.46 13.34
CA VAL A 178 -8.00 -13.17 14.78
C VAL A 178 -6.57 -12.68 15.04
N ALA A 179 -5.56 -13.30 14.43
CA ALA A 179 -4.17 -12.79 14.48
C ALA A 179 -4.03 -11.37 13.92
N GLU A 180 -4.74 -11.05 12.83
CA GLU A 180 -4.74 -9.70 12.22
C GLU A 180 -5.35 -8.66 13.18
N GLN A 181 -6.43 -9.03 13.88
CA GLN A 181 -7.06 -8.19 14.90
C GLN A 181 -6.17 -7.99 16.14
N VAL A 182 -5.51 -9.05 16.62
CA VAL A 182 -4.60 -8.99 17.78
C VAL A 182 -3.36 -8.16 17.47
N ASN A 183 -2.71 -8.38 16.33
CA ASN A 183 -1.51 -7.62 15.93
C ASN A 183 -1.81 -6.12 15.78
N ARG A 184 -2.91 -5.75 15.11
CA ARG A 184 -3.31 -4.32 15.00
C ARG A 184 -3.56 -3.67 16.35
N ALA A 185 -4.31 -4.32 17.23
CA ALA A 185 -4.64 -3.73 18.54
C ALA A 185 -3.46 -3.78 19.54
N LEU A 186 -2.44 -4.61 19.30
CA LEU A 186 -1.12 -4.55 19.95
C LEU A 186 -0.26 -3.39 19.44
N GLN A 187 -0.35 -3.02 18.17
CA GLN A 187 0.31 -1.84 17.59
C GLN A 187 -0.36 -0.54 18.08
N ARG A 188 -1.67 -0.39 17.86
CA ARG A 188 -2.47 0.76 18.32
C ARG A 188 -3.86 0.28 18.78
N PRO A 189 -4.20 0.40 20.07
CA PRO A 189 -5.46 -0.13 20.59
C PRO A 189 -6.66 0.73 20.15
N VAL A 190 -7.83 0.10 20.03
CA VAL A 190 -9.11 0.72 19.63
C VAL A 190 -9.41 2.05 20.34
N GLN A 191 -9.11 2.15 21.64
CA GLN A 191 -9.35 3.37 22.43
C GLN A 191 -8.50 4.57 21.98
N ARG A 192 -7.31 4.30 21.43
CA ARG A 192 -6.29 5.28 21.00
C ARG A 192 -6.11 5.32 19.47
N ASN A 193 -6.87 4.53 18.71
CA ASN A 193 -6.86 4.53 17.25
C ASN A 193 -7.79 5.63 16.70
N LEU A 194 -7.51 6.12 15.48
CA LEU A 194 -8.42 7.04 14.79
C LEU A 194 -9.69 6.29 14.37
N GLU A 195 -10.87 6.84 14.68
CA GLU A 195 -12.14 6.11 14.52
C GLU A 195 -12.41 5.68 13.06
N LYS A 196 -11.98 6.48 12.08
CA LYS A 196 -12.10 6.15 10.65
C LYS A 196 -11.04 5.15 10.15
N TYR A 197 -9.89 5.09 10.81
CA TYR A 197 -8.84 4.12 10.48
C TYR A 197 -9.13 2.74 11.12
N GLU A 198 -9.61 2.72 12.36
CA GLU A 198 -10.23 1.53 12.97
C GLU A 198 -11.40 1.03 12.12
N GLN A 199 -12.29 1.92 11.62
CA GLN A 199 -13.38 1.55 10.71
C GLN A 199 -12.87 0.82 9.47
N LEU A 200 -11.88 1.38 8.78
CA LEU A 200 -11.30 0.78 7.58
C LEU A 200 -10.64 -0.58 7.85
N GLN A 201 -9.80 -0.65 8.89
CA GLN A 201 -9.11 -1.88 9.28
C GLN A 201 -10.09 -2.97 9.76
N TYR A 202 -11.12 -2.60 10.53
CA TYR A 202 -12.09 -3.53 11.07
C TYR A 202 -13.10 -4.02 10.03
N ILE A 203 -13.46 -3.21 9.00
CA ILE A 203 -14.24 -3.70 7.85
C ILE A 203 -13.52 -4.89 7.18
N SER A 204 -12.20 -4.82 7.00
CA SER A 204 -11.41 -5.91 6.42
C SER A 204 -11.38 -7.18 7.30
N ILE A 205 -11.36 -7.02 8.63
CA ILE A 205 -11.43 -8.14 9.58
C ILE A 205 -12.84 -8.75 9.58
N TYR A 206 -13.88 -7.92 9.66
CA TYR A 206 -15.27 -8.35 9.78
C TYR A 206 -15.78 -9.03 8.50
N GLU A 207 -15.29 -8.66 7.32
CA GLU A 207 -15.55 -9.37 6.06
C GLU A 207 -14.97 -10.81 6.05
N LYS A 208 -13.90 -11.06 6.82
CA LYS A 208 -13.25 -12.38 6.95
C LYS A 208 -13.85 -13.27 8.04
N LEU A 209 -14.83 -12.80 8.82
CA LEU A 209 -15.49 -13.60 9.86
C LEU A 209 -16.66 -14.41 9.27
N ASP A 210 -16.79 -15.67 9.66
CA ASP A 210 -17.91 -16.53 9.26
C ASP A 210 -19.24 -16.08 9.88
N ALA A 211 -19.20 -15.62 11.14
CA ALA A 211 -20.37 -15.15 11.90
C ALA A 211 -20.80 -13.71 11.56
N ARG A 212 -20.30 -13.13 10.46
CA ARG A 212 -20.58 -11.73 10.09
C ARG A 212 -22.02 -11.53 9.65
N ASN A 213 -22.61 -10.40 10.05
CA ASN A 213 -23.89 -9.96 9.54
C ASN A 213 -23.71 -9.13 8.25
N GLU A 214 -24.09 -9.70 7.11
CA GLU A 214 -23.96 -9.08 5.77
C GLU A 214 -24.72 -7.76 5.61
N VAL A 215 -25.86 -7.58 6.30
CA VAL A 215 -26.60 -6.30 6.28
C VAL A 215 -25.78 -5.20 6.94
N VAL A 216 -25.11 -5.54 8.04
CA VAL A 216 -24.24 -4.61 8.80
C VAL A 216 -22.94 -4.34 8.03
N LEU A 217 -22.32 -5.36 7.42
CA LEU A 217 -21.13 -5.19 6.57
C LEU A 217 -21.43 -4.29 5.36
N LYS A 218 -22.53 -4.54 4.63
CA LYS A 218 -22.90 -3.73 3.46
C LYS A 218 -23.20 -2.28 3.86
N LEU A 219 -23.87 -2.06 4.99
CA LEU A 219 -24.08 -0.72 5.55
C LEU A 219 -22.76 -0.03 5.86
N ALA A 220 -21.81 -0.72 6.50
CA ALA A 220 -20.49 -0.17 6.85
C ALA A 220 -19.68 0.25 5.62
N LYS A 221 -19.65 -0.58 4.57
CA LYS A 221 -18.91 -0.28 3.33
C LYS A 221 -19.52 0.90 2.56
N LEU A 222 -20.85 0.92 2.39
CA LEU A 222 -21.53 2.02 1.70
C LEU A 222 -21.40 3.34 2.48
N ASP A 223 -21.56 3.30 3.81
CA ASP A 223 -21.44 4.50 4.65
C ASP A 223 -20.01 5.05 4.62
N PHE A 224 -18.98 4.20 4.73
CA PHE A 224 -17.59 4.63 4.60
C PHE A 224 -17.35 5.38 3.29
N ASN A 225 -17.83 4.85 2.16
CA ASN A 225 -17.67 5.50 0.86
C ASN A 225 -18.43 6.83 0.73
N ILE A 226 -19.64 6.94 1.31
CA ILE A 226 -20.39 8.22 1.36
C ILE A 226 -19.65 9.26 2.23
N VAL A 227 -19.00 8.84 3.31
CA VAL A 227 -18.21 9.75 4.16
C VAL A 227 -16.89 10.12 3.50
N GLN A 228 -16.22 9.17 2.83
CA GLN A 228 -15.01 9.44 2.06
C GLN A 228 -15.28 10.43 0.91
N SER A 229 -16.41 10.32 0.19
CA SER A 229 -16.74 11.29 -0.87
C SER A 229 -16.92 12.71 -0.30
N LYS A 230 -17.52 12.84 0.89
CA LYS A 230 -17.61 14.13 1.60
C LYS A 230 -16.24 14.66 2.01
N TYR A 231 -15.35 13.81 2.53
CA TYR A 231 -13.98 14.23 2.87
C TYR A 231 -13.22 14.67 1.60
N GLN A 232 -13.45 14.03 0.45
CA GLN A 232 -12.89 14.46 -0.85
C GLN A 232 -13.48 15.80 -1.33
N GLU A 233 -14.77 16.07 -1.12
CA GLU A 233 -15.39 17.38 -1.35
C GLU A 233 -14.80 18.46 -0.43
N GLU A 234 -14.65 18.15 0.87
CA GLU A 234 -14.03 19.05 1.86
C GLU A 234 -12.56 19.35 1.52
N LEU A 235 -11.78 18.33 1.14
CA LEU A 235 -10.37 18.45 0.76
C LEU A 235 -10.18 19.18 -0.57
N ARG A 236 -11.08 19.03 -1.54
CA ARG A 236 -11.06 19.84 -2.78
C ARG A 236 -11.11 21.33 -2.43
N SER A 237 -12.13 21.75 -1.67
CA SER A 237 -12.29 23.17 -1.32
C SER A 237 -11.32 23.70 -0.26
N LEU A 238 -10.60 22.82 0.44
CA LEU A 238 -9.40 23.19 1.19
C LEU A 238 -8.21 23.42 0.24
N THR A 239 -8.00 22.53 -0.74
CA THR A 239 -6.89 22.63 -1.70
C THR A 239 -7.06 23.84 -2.64
N GLU A 240 -8.29 24.13 -3.08
CA GLU A 240 -8.64 25.36 -3.81
C GLU A 240 -8.26 26.61 -3.01
N TRP A 241 -8.74 26.72 -1.76
CA TRP A 241 -8.41 27.82 -0.83
C TRP A 241 -6.89 27.98 -0.61
N TRP A 242 -6.17 26.88 -0.47
CA TRP A 242 -4.72 26.90 -0.25
C TRP A 242 -3.94 27.37 -1.48
N ILE A 243 -4.37 26.94 -2.67
CA ILE A 243 -3.84 27.42 -3.96
C ILE A 243 -4.15 28.90 -4.17
N GLU A 244 -5.33 29.38 -3.79
CA GLU A 244 -5.69 30.82 -3.86
C GLU A 244 -4.82 31.70 -2.95
N LEU A 245 -4.49 31.21 -1.74
CA LEU A 245 -3.53 31.89 -0.85
C LEU A 245 -2.11 31.92 -1.43
N ASP A 246 -1.72 30.91 -2.23
CA ASP A 246 -0.45 30.86 -2.98
C ASP A 246 0.79 31.10 -2.08
N LEU A 247 0.74 30.66 -0.82
CA LEU A 247 1.80 30.90 0.16
C LEU A 247 3.07 30.10 -0.16
N ALA A 248 2.94 28.82 -0.52
CA ALA A 248 4.08 27.93 -0.79
C ALA A 248 4.99 28.43 -1.93
N ARG A 249 4.45 29.21 -2.88
CA ARG A 249 5.20 29.85 -3.97
C ARG A 249 5.82 31.19 -3.57
N LYS A 250 5.24 31.88 -2.57
CA LYS A 250 5.69 33.19 -2.08
C LYS A 250 6.72 33.09 -0.95
N LEU A 251 6.67 32.02 -0.15
CA LEU A 251 7.43 31.83 1.09
C LEU A 251 8.08 30.42 1.10
N PRO A 252 9.42 30.30 1.02
CA PRO A 252 10.09 29.01 0.77
C PRO A 252 10.46 28.22 2.04
N PHE A 253 9.99 28.62 3.22
CA PHE A 253 10.58 28.20 4.51
C PHE A 253 9.75 27.21 5.35
N PHE A 254 8.51 26.90 4.96
CA PHE A 254 7.53 26.22 5.81
C PHE A 254 7.04 24.87 5.23
N ARG A 255 6.40 24.07 6.09
CA ARG A 255 5.79 22.77 5.80
C ARG A 255 4.43 22.92 5.11
N ASP A 256 4.36 22.62 3.81
CA ASP A 256 3.09 22.39 3.12
C ASP A 256 2.58 20.98 3.45
N ARG A 257 1.53 20.91 4.25
CA ARG A 257 0.98 19.70 4.89
C ARG A 257 -0.55 19.76 4.95
N LEU A 258 -1.20 20.37 3.96
CA LEU A 258 -2.64 20.69 4.02
C LEU A 258 -3.52 19.44 4.21
N VAL A 259 -3.14 18.34 3.58
CA VAL A 259 -3.89 17.08 3.62
C VAL A 259 -3.66 16.40 4.96
N GLU A 260 -2.43 16.40 5.48
CA GLU A 260 -2.09 15.96 6.83
C GLU A 260 -2.80 16.82 7.90
N CYS A 261 -2.94 18.13 7.68
CA CYS A 261 -3.76 19.04 8.49
C CYS A 261 -5.24 18.64 8.55
N PHE A 262 -5.74 17.84 7.60
CA PHE A 262 -7.10 17.29 7.67
C PHE A 262 -7.25 16.16 8.70
N LEU A 263 -6.18 15.53 9.21
CA LEU A 263 -6.25 14.60 10.35
C LEU A 263 -6.63 15.32 11.64
N TRP A 264 -6.05 16.51 11.86
CA TRP A 264 -6.35 17.37 13.02
C TRP A 264 -7.82 17.84 13.05
N GLY A 265 -8.51 17.84 11.89
CA GLY A 265 -9.96 17.95 11.81
C GLY A 265 -10.69 16.61 11.95
N SER A 266 -10.36 15.62 11.12
CA SER A 266 -11.14 14.38 10.99
C SER A 266 -10.99 13.39 12.17
N GLY A 267 -9.94 13.50 12.98
CA GLY A 267 -9.76 12.73 14.22
C GLY A 267 -10.72 13.14 15.35
N PRO A 268 -10.77 14.44 15.74
CA PRO A 268 -11.74 14.94 16.72
C PRO A 268 -13.18 15.05 16.18
N TYR A 269 -13.34 15.32 14.87
CA TYR A 269 -14.63 15.53 14.23
C TYR A 269 -14.92 14.48 13.13
N PRO A 270 -14.97 13.16 13.45
CA PRO A 270 -15.13 12.09 12.45
C PRO A 270 -16.56 11.99 11.90
N ASP A 271 -17.56 12.47 12.65
CA ASP A 271 -18.97 12.32 12.29
C ASP A 271 -19.37 13.36 11.21
N PRO A 272 -20.08 12.98 10.12
CA PRO A 272 -20.16 13.82 8.91
C PRO A 272 -20.85 15.18 9.07
N GLU A 273 -21.67 15.37 10.10
CA GLU A 273 -22.33 16.63 10.44
C GLU A 273 -21.34 17.74 10.86
N LEU A 274 -20.14 17.38 11.33
CA LEU A 274 -19.13 18.30 11.84
C LEU A 274 -18.12 18.77 10.76
N ALA A 275 -18.57 18.84 9.49
CA ALA A 275 -17.74 19.24 8.35
C ALA A 275 -17.16 20.66 8.48
N LEU A 276 -17.88 21.56 9.13
CA LEU A 276 -17.42 22.93 9.34
C LEU A 276 -16.27 22.97 10.37
N SER A 277 -16.40 22.27 11.51
CA SER A 277 -15.30 22.06 12.47
C SER A 277 -14.07 21.41 11.82
N ARG A 278 -14.25 20.40 10.94
CA ARG A 278 -13.14 19.79 10.19
C ARG A 278 -12.40 20.79 9.29
N ARG A 279 -13.14 21.55 8.47
CA ARG A 279 -12.56 22.54 7.55
C ARG A 279 -11.85 23.67 8.30
N ILE A 280 -12.43 24.18 9.38
CA ILE A 280 -11.79 25.19 10.23
C ILE A 280 -10.52 24.62 10.89
N ALA A 281 -10.56 23.40 11.44
CA ALA A 281 -9.38 22.75 12.02
C ALA A 281 -8.24 22.61 11.00
N ALA A 282 -8.54 22.17 9.76
CA ALA A 282 -7.54 22.00 8.72
C ALA A 282 -6.94 23.33 8.22
N LYS A 283 -7.79 24.36 8.03
CA LYS A 283 -7.35 25.73 7.68
C LYS A 283 -6.44 26.32 8.76
N SER A 284 -6.91 26.27 10.01
CA SER A 284 -6.19 26.77 11.18
C SER A 284 -4.85 26.04 11.32
N SER A 285 -4.84 24.70 11.30
CA SER A 285 -3.61 23.91 11.37
C SER A 285 -2.60 24.32 10.31
N GLN A 286 -2.98 24.41 9.04
CA GLN A 286 -2.02 24.78 7.99
C GLN A 286 -1.52 26.23 8.10
N VAL A 287 -2.36 27.19 8.51
CA VAL A 287 -1.91 28.58 8.73
C VAL A 287 -0.99 28.67 9.94
N TRP A 288 -1.30 27.96 11.02
CA TRP A 288 -0.46 27.95 12.21
C TRP A 288 0.86 27.21 11.99
N THR A 289 0.93 26.16 11.18
CA THR A 289 2.21 25.56 10.73
C THR A 289 3.09 26.56 9.97
N VAL A 290 2.53 27.49 9.17
CA VAL A 290 3.32 28.57 8.55
C VAL A 290 3.87 29.55 9.60
N ILE A 291 3.13 29.79 10.68
CA ILE A 291 3.54 30.67 11.78
C ILE A 291 4.58 29.96 12.67
N ASP A 292 4.39 28.67 12.97
CA ASP A 292 5.31 27.77 13.67
C ASP A 292 6.70 27.79 13.01
N ASP A 293 6.76 27.47 11.71
CA ASP A 293 8.00 27.51 10.91
C ASP A 293 8.61 28.91 10.79
N MET A 294 7.79 29.95 10.87
CA MET A 294 8.26 31.32 10.91
C MET A 294 8.96 31.65 12.24
N TYR A 295 8.46 31.18 13.39
CA TYR A 295 9.10 31.36 14.68
C TYR A 295 10.36 30.48 14.81
N ASP A 296 10.22 29.20 14.52
CA ASP A 296 11.27 28.21 14.77
C ASP A 296 12.37 28.22 13.73
N ALA A 297 12.04 28.38 12.45
CA ALA A 297 12.96 28.07 11.36
C ALA A 297 13.38 29.27 10.49
N TYR A 298 12.73 30.44 10.54
CA TYR A 298 12.99 31.51 9.55
C TYR A 298 13.10 32.95 10.10
N GLY A 299 12.33 33.28 11.13
CA GLY A 299 12.28 34.61 11.72
C GLY A 299 13.49 34.91 12.60
N THR A 300 13.80 36.20 12.72
CA THR A 300 14.73 36.73 13.73
C THR A 300 13.95 37.27 14.92
N ILE A 301 14.53 37.24 16.13
CA ILE A 301 13.78 37.56 17.35
C ILE A 301 13.13 38.96 17.30
N ASP A 302 13.80 39.96 16.74
CA ASP A 302 13.25 41.32 16.56
C ASP A 302 12.04 41.36 15.61
N GLU A 303 12.00 40.51 14.58
CA GLU A 303 10.84 40.39 13.68
C GLU A 303 9.68 39.66 14.37
N LEU A 304 9.99 38.61 15.15
CA LEU A 304 9.00 37.81 15.87
C LEU A 304 8.33 38.62 16.98
N GLU A 305 9.09 39.44 17.72
CA GLU A 305 8.54 40.42 18.67
C GLU A 305 7.56 41.36 17.99
N LEU A 306 7.84 41.85 16.77
CA LEU A 306 6.92 42.70 16.01
C LEU A 306 5.63 41.97 15.58
N PHE A 307 5.70 40.67 15.30
CA PHE A 307 4.52 39.85 14.98
C PHE A 307 3.66 39.61 16.23
N ALA A 308 4.27 39.20 17.35
CA ALA A 308 3.58 39.04 18.64
C ALA A 308 2.93 40.35 19.10
N ASP A 309 3.66 41.46 19.04
CA ASP A 309 3.20 42.82 19.38
C ASP A 309 2.04 43.31 18.48
N ALA A 310 1.94 42.80 17.23
CA ALA A 310 0.79 43.06 16.36
C ALA A 310 -0.45 42.22 16.74
N ILE A 311 -0.28 40.93 17.06
CA ILE A 311 -1.37 40.04 17.52
C ILE A 311 -1.92 40.49 18.89
N GLU A 312 -1.06 40.86 19.84
CA GLU A 312 -1.46 41.35 21.18
C GLU A 312 -2.39 42.57 21.11
N ARG A 313 -2.02 43.55 20.27
CA ARG A 313 -2.85 44.74 20.01
C ARG A 313 -4.03 44.50 19.08
N TRP A 314 -4.07 43.37 18.38
CA TRP A 314 -4.96 43.12 17.24
C TRP A 314 -4.81 44.18 16.12
N ASP A 315 -3.56 44.59 15.84
CA ASP A 315 -3.23 45.61 14.84
C ASP A 315 -3.25 45.04 13.41
N THR A 316 -4.46 44.99 12.83
CA THR A 316 -4.70 44.52 11.46
C THR A 316 -4.09 45.42 10.37
N SER A 317 -3.44 46.54 10.72
CA SER A 317 -2.82 47.42 9.71
C SER A 317 -1.53 46.86 9.13
N MET A 318 -0.87 45.92 9.82
CA MET A 318 0.38 45.25 9.43
C MET A 318 1.56 46.18 9.07
N LYS A 319 1.46 47.50 9.32
CA LYS A 319 2.43 48.51 8.87
C LYS A 319 3.83 48.36 9.46
N ARG A 320 3.94 47.70 10.63
CA ARG A 320 5.19 47.44 11.34
C ARG A 320 5.82 46.08 11.02
N LEU A 321 5.14 45.22 10.27
CA LEU A 321 5.63 43.88 9.95
C LEU A 321 6.58 43.91 8.73
N PRO A 322 7.62 43.06 8.70
CA PRO A 322 8.35 42.70 7.47
C PRO A 322 7.40 42.22 6.37
N ASP A 323 7.73 42.47 5.10
CA ASP A 323 6.81 42.17 3.98
C ASP A 323 6.41 40.68 3.89
N TYR A 324 7.33 39.76 4.19
CA TYR A 324 7.04 38.32 4.17
C TYR A 324 6.04 37.90 5.26
N MET A 325 6.06 38.56 6.43
CA MET A 325 5.16 38.28 7.55
C MET A 325 3.71 38.70 7.31
N LYS A 326 3.48 39.64 6.38
CA LYS A 326 2.14 40.14 6.06
C LYS A 326 1.26 39.06 5.42
N LEU A 327 1.87 38.11 4.72
CA LEU A 327 1.15 37.02 4.05
C LEU A 327 0.52 36.02 5.05
N PRO A 328 1.25 35.41 6.01
CA PRO A 328 0.63 34.55 7.02
C PRO A 328 -0.26 35.33 7.99
N PHE A 329 0.07 36.60 8.31
CA PHE A 329 -0.80 37.44 9.14
C PHE A 329 -2.15 37.71 8.44
N GLN A 330 -2.15 37.98 7.14
CA GLN A 330 -3.40 38.15 6.37
C GLN A 330 -4.19 36.83 6.29
N ALA A 331 -3.53 35.69 6.01
CA ALA A 331 -4.19 34.38 5.98
C ALA A 331 -4.84 34.02 7.34
N LEU A 332 -4.20 34.36 8.45
CA LEU A 332 -4.75 34.26 9.81
C LEU A 332 -6.00 35.13 9.99
N LEU A 333 -5.97 36.40 9.56
CA LEU A 333 -7.15 37.27 9.62
C LEU A 333 -8.30 36.75 8.74
N ASP A 334 -8.01 36.20 7.57
CA ASP A 334 -9.02 35.78 6.60
C ASP A 334 -9.79 34.54 7.06
N TYR A 335 -9.13 33.52 7.64
CA TYR A 335 -9.86 32.38 8.20
C TYR A 335 -10.54 32.72 9.54
N LEU A 336 -9.96 33.59 10.37
CA LEU A 336 -10.63 34.08 11.59
C LEU A 336 -11.89 34.89 11.26
N LYS A 337 -11.94 35.54 10.10
CA LYS A 337 -13.13 36.25 9.60
C LYS A 337 -14.22 35.29 9.12
N GLU A 338 -13.88 34.13 8.55
CA GLU A 338 -14.84 33.04 8.25
C GLU A 338 -15.51 32.55 9.56
N ILE A 339 -14.73 32.37 10.63
CA ILE A 339 -15.24 32.02 11.96
C ILE A 339 -16.12 33.14 12.56
N GLU A 340 -15.72 34.41 12.43
CA GLU A 340 -16.50 35.57 12.88
C GLU A 340 -17.84 35.69 12.15
N GLU A 341 -17.86 35.41 10.84
CA GLU A 341 -19.09 35.39 10.05
C GLU A 341 -20.01 34.22 10.39
N GLU A 342 -19.50 33.00 10.53
CA GLU A 342 -20.32 31.83 10.90
C GLU A 342 -20.84 31.94 12.34
N THR A 343 -20.01 32.32 13.31
CA THR A 343 -20.47 32.53 14.70
C THR A 343 -21.46 33.69 14.82
N PHE A 344 -21.40 34.71 13.96
CA PHE A 344 -22.41 35.76 13.88
C PHE A 344 -23.74 35.26 13.29
N LYS A 345 -23.71 34.51 12.17
CA LYS A 345 -24.91 33.89 11.56
C LYS A 345 -25.66 33.00 12.55
N GLU A 346 -24.89 32.23 13.32
CA GLU A 346 -25.34 31.31 14.38
C GLU A 346 -25.79 31.99 15.69
N GLY A 347 -25.76 33.33 15.77
CA GLY A 347 -26.17 34.08 16.96
C GLY A 347 -25.23 33.94 18.17
N ARG A 348 -23.98 33.47 17.96
CA ARG A 348 -22.95 33.26 18.99
C ARG A 348 -21.69 34.16 18.80
N PRO A 349 -21.80 35.46 18.49
CA PRO A 349 -20.62 36.31 18.20
C PRO A 349 -19.68 36.48 19.41
N TYR A 350 -20.10 36.12 20.62
CA TYR A 350 -19.25 36.11 21.81
C TYR A 350 -18.07 35.13 21.70
N CYS A 351 -18.19 34.05 20.92
CA CYS A 351 -17.11 33.08 20.68
C CYS A 351 -15.81 33.78 20.25
N MET A 352 -15.91 34.81 19.39
CA MET A 352 -14.76 35.54 18.89
C MET A 352 -13.95 36.28 19.96
N GLN A 353 -14.55 36.65 21.10
CA GLN A 353 -13.77 37.25 22.20
C GLN A 353 -12.82 36.22 22.81
N TYR A 354 -13.30 35.00 23.04
CA TYR A 354 -12.50 33.92 23.61
C TYR A 354 -11.44 33.42 22.63
N ILE A 355 -11.79 33.27 21.34
CA ILE A 355 -10.85 32.89 20.27
C ILE A 355 -9.72 33.93 20.15
N LYS A 356 -10.03 35.24 20.17
CA LYS A 356 -9.02 36.30 20.07
C LYS A 356 -8.03 36.28 21.24
N GLU A 357 -8.46 35.94 22.45
CA GLU A 357 -7.54 35.74 23.59
C GLU A 357 -6.79 34.39 23.53
N ALA A 358 -7.38 33.34 22.96
CA ALA A 358 -6.68 32.07 22.72
C ALA A 358 -5.57 32.21 21.67
N VAL A 359 -5.79 32.97 20.60
CA VAL A 359 -4.79 33.33 19.58
C VAL A 359 -3.64 34.15 20.18
N LYS A 360 -3.92 35.09 21.10
CA LYS A 360 -2.86 35.78 21.86
C LYS A 360 -2.13 34.83 22.81
N ARG A 361 -2.84 33.92 23.48
CA ARG A 361 -2.23 32.91 24.34
C ARG A 361 -1.25 32.02 23.55
N GLN A 362 -1.60 31.63 22.32
CA GLN A 362 -0.72 30.92 21.40
C GLN A 362 0.55 31.72 21.09
N ILE A 363 0.42 32.98 20.65
CA ILE A 363 1.58 33.80 20.28
C ILE A 363 2.50 34.11 21.46
N ARG A 364 1.95 34.19 22.69
CA ARG A 364 2.73 34.29 23.95
C ARG A 364 3.58 33.05 24.22
N GLY A 365 3.13 31.86 23.82
CA GLY A 365 3.93 30.63 23.86
C GLY A 365 5.11 30.72 22.90
N TYR A 366 4.82 30.84 21.60
CA TYR A 366 5.84 30.93 20.55
C TYR A 366 6.90 32.01 20.78
N ILE A 367 6.53 33.23 21.19
CA ILE A 367 7.54 34.27 21.47
C ILE A 367 8.37 33.96 22.74
N THR A 368 7.83 33.18 23.69
CA THR A 368 8.58 32.75 24.88
C THR A 368 9.59 31.66 24.52
N GLU A 369 9.20 30.66 23.71
CA GLU A 369 10.10 29.64 23.20
C GLU A 369 11.19 30.23 22.28
N ALA A 370 10.84 31.16 21.38
CA ALA A 370 11.82 31.88 20.56
C ALA A 370 12.79 32.74 21.39
N ARG A 371 12.35 33.33 22.52
CA ARG A 371 13.22 34.01 23.49
C ARG A 371 14.15 33.02 24.20
N TRP A 372 13.65 31.86 24.63
CA TRP A 372 14.46 30.81 25.26
C TRP A 372 15.56 30.33 24.32
N PHE A 373 15.21 30.00 23.08
CA PHE A 373 16.16 29.67 22.01
C PHE A 373 17.22 30.75 21.81
N ASN A 374 16.80 32.00 21.58
CA ASN A 374 17.71 33.12 21.32
C ASN A 374 18.63 33.45 22.51
N GLN A 375 18.25 33.10 23.74
CA GLN A 375 19.05 33.31 24.95
C GLN A 375 19.91 32.09 25.34
N GLY A 376 19.72 30.93 24.70
CA GLY A 376 20.29 29.66 25.16
C GLY A 376 19.74 29.23 26.54
N TYR A 377 18.55 29.71 26.91
CA TYR A 377 17.93 29.39 28.20
C TYR A 377 17.17 28.08 28.10
N VAL A 378 17.56 27.13 28.94
CA VAL A 378 16.81 25.88 29.13
C VAL A 378 16.05 26.02 30.46
N PRO A 379 14.71 26.13 30.44
CA PRO A 379 13.87 26.31 31.63
C PRO A 379 13.86 25.10 32.57
N LYS A 380 13.16 25.23 33.69
CA LYS A 380 12.73 24.09 34.53
C LYS A 380 11.66 23.25 33.83
N PHE A 381 11.48 21.99 34.23
CA PHE A 381 10.51 21.08 33.61
C PHE A 381 9.07 21.59 33.67
N GLU A 382 8.58 22.09 34.81
CA GLU A 382 7.21 22.65 34.89
C GLU A 382 7.10 24.03 34.23
N GLU A 383 8.18 24.83 34.25
CA GLU A 383 8.24 26.11 33.53
C GLU A 383 8.11 25.91 32.02
N HIS A 384 8.82 24.91 31.49
CA HIS A 384 8.66 24.41 30.12
C HIS A 384 7.22 23.98 29.89
N ARG A 385 6.75 22.94 30.61
CA ARG A 385 5.48 22.27 30.34
C ARG A 385 4.26 23.20 30.40
N VAL A 386 4.26 24.23 31.26
CA VAL A 386 3.17 25.22 31.34
C VAL A 386 3.10 26.14 30.11
N ILE A 387 4.24 26.48 29.51
CA ILE A 387 4.29 27.27 28.27
C ILE A 387 4.10 26.38 27.05
N THR A 388 4.85 25.28 26.96
CA THR A 388 4.94 24.46 25.75
C THR A 388 3.71 23.58 25.53
N ARG A 389 2.89 23.30 26.55
CA ARG A 389 1.53 22.74 26.34
C ARG A 389 0.62 23.68 25.56
N VAL A 390 0.83 25.00 25.69
CA VAL A 390 0.07 26.01 24.94
C VAL A 390 0.56 26.05 23.51
N SER A 391 1.88 26.05 23.26
CA SER A 391 2.44 26.18 21.90
C SER A 391 2.03 25.05 20.94
N THR A 392 1.54 23.91 21.45
CA THR A 392 0.93 22.81 20.66
C THR A 392 -0.25 23.20 19.76
N CYS A 393 -0.71 24.46 19.77
CA CYS A 393 -1.93 24.97 19.13
C CYS A 393 -3.25 24.35 19.63
N LEU A 394 -3.24 23.21 20.32
CA LEU A 394 -4.43 22.47 20.77
C LEU A 394 -5.45 23.35 21.51
N PHE A 395 -4.97 24.23 22.40
CA PHE A 395 -5.81 25.15 23.15
C PHE A 395 -6.54 26.09 22.20
N MET A 396 -5.82 26.76 21.30
CA MET A 396 -6.41 27.71 20.34
C MET A 396 -7.32 26.99 19.32
N PHE A 397 -6.90 25.84 18.78
CA PHE A 397 -7.73 25.01 17.91
C PHE A 397 -9.06 24.66 18.56
N THR A 398 -9.05 24.21 19.83
CA THR A 398 -10.28 23.84 20.57
C THR A 398 -11.28 25.00 20.60
N PHE A 399 -10.84 26.23 20.87
CA PHE A 399 -11.75 27.39 20.93
C PHE A 399 -12.34 27.73 19.55
N GLU A 400 -11.55 27.61 18.48
CA GLU A 400 -11.99 27.85 17.11
C GLU A 400 -12.99 26.79 16.62
N THR A 401 -12.65 25.50 16.79
CA THR A 401 -13.41 24.37 16.22
C THR A 401 -14.69 24.05 17.00
N VAL A 402 -14.70 24.29 18.32
CA VAL A 402 -15.91 24.23 19.14
C VAL A 402 -16.91 25.29 18.71
N SER A 403 -16.48 26.49 18.29
CA SER A 403 -17.41 27.57 17.90
C SER A 403 -18.39 27.20 16.78
N MET A 404 -17.98 26.27 15.91
CA MET A 404 -18.76 25.71 14.81
C MET A 404 -19.76 24.62 15.24
N MET A 405 -19.78 24.23 16.52
CA MET A 405 -20.67 23.19 17.06
C MET A 405 -21.95 23.80 17.69
N PRO A 406 -23.11 23.11 17.63
CA PRO A 406 -24.33 23.51 18.34
C PRO A 406 -24.16 23.57 19.87
N GLU A 407 -23.27 22.74 20.43
CA GLU A 407 -23.01 22.66 21.87
C GLU A 407 -22.14 23.81 22.43
N ALA A 408 -21.78 24.80 21.61
CA ALA A 408 -20.86 25.89 21.95
C ALA A 408 -21.50 27.03 22.77
N THR A 409 -22.00 26.73 23.97
CA THR A 409 -22.60 27.74 24.86
C THR A 409 -21.54 28.60 25.57
N LYS A 410 -21.94 29.74 26.13
CA LYS A 410 -21.01 30.61 26.88
C LYS A 410 -20.40 29.88 28.08
N GLU A 411 -21.17 29.01 28.74
CA GLU A 411 -20.74 28.19 29.87
C GLU A 411 -19.64 27.19 29.48
N VAL A 412 -19.64 26.71 28.23
CA VAL A 412 -18.54 25.88 27.70
C VAL A 412 -17.27 26.72 27.52
N TYR A 413 -17.36 27.97 27.04
CA TYR A 413 -16.20 28.86 26.97
C TYR A 413 -15.68 29.31 28.34
N ASP A 414 -16.58 29.69 29.24
CA ASP A 414 -16.25 30.05 30.63
C ASP A 414 -15.60 28.86 31.37
N TRP A 415 -15.91 27.62 30.98
CA TRP A 415 -15.22 26.41 31.44
C TRP A 415 -13.87 26.20 30.74
N LEU A 416 -13.78 26.32 29.40
CA LEU A 416 -12.54 26.15 28.64
C LEU A 416 -11.42 27.09 29.11
N VAL A 417 -11.73 28.35 29.48
CA VAL A 417 -10.74 29.31 29.99
C VAL A 417 -10.21 28.99 31.41
N THR A 418 -10.76 27.99 32.09
CA THR A 418 -10.24 27.53 33.40
C THR A 418 -9.09 26.53 33.28
N ASP A 419 -8.65 26.20 32.06
CA ASP A 419 -7.73 25.10 31.76
C ASP A 419 -8.20 23.77 32.41
N PRO A 420 -9.39 23.27 32.00
CA PRO A 420 -9.94 22.07 32.61
C PRO A 420 -9.02 20.88 32.40
N LYS A 421 -8.93 20.00 33.40
CA LYS A 421 -7.93 18.92 33.48
C LYS A 421 -7.86 18.04 32.22
N ILE A 422 -8.99 17.84 31.52
CA ILE A 422 -9.05 17.09 30.27
C ILE A 422 -8.33 17.77 29.10
N LEU A 423 -8.38 19.11 29.01
CA LEU A 423 -7.64 19.91 28.01
C LEU A 423 -6.16 19.99 28.40
N VAL A 424 -5.86 20.12 29.70
CA VAL A 424 -4.47 20.09 30.19
C VAL A 424 -3.81 18.74 29.89
N ALA A 425 -4.46 17.62 30.20
CA ALA A 425 -3.96 16.28 29.91
C ALA A 425 -3.81 16.02 28.40
N ALA A 426 -4.73 16.55 27.56
CA ALA A 426 -4.55 16.47 26.11
C ALA A 426 -3.37 17.32 25.60
N GLY A 427 -3.18 18.53 26.14
CA GLY A 427 -2.08 19.42 25.74
C GLY A 427 -0.72 18.96 26.22
N ASP A 428 -0.63 18.44 27.44
CA ASP A 428 0.54 17.75 27.97
C ASP A 428 0.82 16.50 27.11
N HIS A 429 -0.17 15.64 26.84
CA HIS A 429 0.01 14.46 25.97
C HIS A 429 0.49 14.81 24.55
N CYS A 430 0.00 15.91 23.96
CA CYS A 430 0.51 16.43 22.69
C CYS A 430 1.99 16.80 22.80
N ARG A 431 2.34 17.69 23.73
CA ARG A 431 3.72 18.20 23.90
C ARG A 431 4.71 17.08 24.25
N LEU A 432 4.33 16.13 25.11
CA LEU A 432 5.18 15.02 25.52
C LEU A 432 5.48 14.02 24.39
N LEU A 433 4.54 13.83 23.44
CA LEU A 433 4.80 13.00 22.26
C LEU A 433 5.62 13.75 21.22
N ASP A 434 5.25 15.00 20.91
CA ASP A 434 5.95 15.87 19.96
C ASP A 434 7.44 15.93 20.30
N ASP A 435 7.79 16.39 21.51
CA ASP A 435 9.16 16.55 21.98
C ASP A 435 9.99 15.25 21.93
N VAL A 436 9.42 14.10 22.34
CA VAL A 436 10.18 12.83 22.37
C VAL A 436 10.47 12.30 20.96
N THR A 437 9.65 12.65 19.95
CA THR A 437 9.91 12.32 18.54
C THR A 437 10.77 13.38 17.83
N GLY A 438 10.58 14.66 18.16
CA GLY A 438 11.27 15.80 17.59
C GLY A 438 12.71 15.98 18.09
N HIS A 439 12.98 15.65 19.36
CA HIS A 439 14.24 15.85 20.08
C HIS A 439 15.51 15.67 19.24
N GLU A 440 15.67 14.54 18.54
CA GLU A 440 16.91 14.31 17.77
C GLU A 440 17.03 15.13 16.48
N THR A 441 15.93 15.66 15.96
CA THR A 441 15.91 16.56 14.79
C THR A 441 16.03 18.00 15.24
N GLU A 442 15.36 18.36 16.33
CA GLU A 442 15.48 19.65 17.01
C GLU A 442 16.92 19.93 17.48
N GLN A 443 17.57 18.97 18.16
CA GLN A 443 18.97 19.09 18.57
C GLN A 443 19.91 19.30 17.36
N LYS A 444 19.64 18.67 16.21
CA LYS A 444 20.40 18.89 14.97
C LYS A 444 20.14 20.28 14.36
N ARG A 445 18.97 20.88 14.59
CA ARG A 445 18.64 22.29 14.27
C ARG A 445 19.19 23.29 15.30
N GLY A 446 19.80 22.81 16.39
CA GLY A 446 20.36 23.61 17.48
C GLY A 446 19.33 24.09 18.51
N HIS A 447 18.15 23.46 18.57
CA HIS A 447 17.14 23.79 19.58
C HIS A 447 17.68 23.50 20.99
N VAL A 448 17.27 24.30 21.99
CA VAL A 448 17.91 24.29 23.32
C VAL A 448 17.05 23.67 24.41
N ALA A 449 15.74 23.51 24.19
CA ALA A 449 14.78 23.16 25.23
C ALA A 449 13.54 22.43 24.70
N SER A 450 13.62 21.11 24.54
CA SER A 450 12.44 20.24 24.63
C SER A 450 12.22 19.83 26.09
N THR A 451 11.13 19.12 26.36
CA THR A 451 10.84 18.50 27.66
C THR A 451 11.99 17.59 28.12
N VAL A 452 12.69 16.94 27.19
CA VAL A 452 13.79 16.00 27.49
C VAL A 452 14.97 16.75 28.12
N GLU A 453 15.48 17.82 27.51
CA GLU A 453 16.61 18.59 28.07
C GLU A 453 16.20 19.28 29.37
N CYS A 454 14.97 19.78 29.48
CA CYS A 454 14.49 20.43 30.70
C CYS A 454 14.44 19.43 31.87
N TYR A 455 13.98 18.20 31.63
CA TYR A 455 13.98 17.13 32.64
C TYR A 455 15.40 16.66 32.99
N MET A 456 16.24 16.38 31.99
CA MET A 456 17.65 16.00 32.20
C MET A 456 18.42 17.06 32.99
N LYS A 457 18.25 18.34 32.66
CA LYS A 457 18.97 19.46 33.30
C LYS A 457 18.49 19.74 34.72
N GLU A 458 17.20 19.60 35.01
CA GLU A 458 16.67 19.84 36.36
C GLU A 458 16.94 18.68 37.33
N TYR A 459 16.84 17.43 36.86
CA TYR A 459 16.96 16.25 37.72
C TYR A 459 18.34 15.56 37.64
N GLY A 460 19.19 15.91 36.68
CA GLY A 460 20.55 15.35 36.53
C GLY A 460 20.59 13.91 36.01
N VAL A 461 19.54 13.49 35.29
CA VAL A 461 19.33 12.12 34.80
C VAL A 461 19.82 11.93 33.36
N SER A 462 19.94 10.69 32.91
CA SER A 462 20.26 10.37 31.51
C SER A 462 19.08 10.66 30.56
N LYS A 463 19.36 10.68 29.25
CA LYS A 463 18.34 10.80 28.20
C LYS A 463 17.36 9.61 28.26
N GLU A 464 17.88 8.41 28.45
CA GLU A 464 17.11 7.17 28.54
C GLU A 464 16.19 7.20 29.77
N GLU A 465 16.69 7.66 30.92
CA GLU A 465 15.90 7.86 32.13
C GLU A 465 14.80 8.91 31.93
N ALA A 466 15.10 10.04 31.29
CA ALA A 466 14.11 11.06 30.95
C ALA A 466 13.03 10.53 29.99
N HIS A 467 13.41 9.80 28.93
CA HIS A 467 12.49 9.16 27.99
C HIS A 467 11.56 8.15 28.71
N GLU A 468 12.08 7.32 29.62
CA GLU A 468 11.28 6.35 30.39
C GLU A 468 10.38 7.00 31.46
N VAL A 469 10.66 8.23 31.89
CA VAL A 469 9.74 9.02 32.72
C VAL A 469 8.65 9.68 31.87
N ILE A 470 9.00 10.29 30.74
CA ILE A 470 8.03 10.94 29.84
C ILE A 470 7.02 9.92 29.28
N LYS A 471 7.47 8.70 28.95
CA LYS A 471 6.58 7.58 28.58
C LYS A 471 5.53 7.24 29.65
N LYS A 472 5.83 7.44 30.93
CA LYS A 472 4.86 7.21 32.03
C LYS A 472 3.86 8.35 32.12
N PHE A 473 4.32 9.60 32.02
CA PHE A 473 3.44 10.77 31.95
C PHE A 473 2.45 10.65 30.77
N LYS A 474 2.90 10.23 29.57
CA LYS A 474 2.02 9.92 28.42
C LYS A 474 0.88 8.94 28.76
N GLU A 475 1.15 7.89 29.54
CA GLU A 475 0.16 6.89 29.96
C GLU A 475 -0.77 7.42 31.07
N ASP A 476 -0.25 8.22 32.00
CA ASP A 476 -1.05 8.85 33.06
C ASP A 476 -1.95 9.97 32.52
N ASP A 477 -1.53 10.71 31.47
CA ASP A 477 -2.40 11.62 30.73
C ASP A 477 -3.60 10.89 30.11
N TRP A 478 -3.39 9.71 29.53
CA TRP A 478 -4.50 8.86 29.06
C TRP A 478 -5.45 8.46 30.20
N LYS A 479 -4.92 8.19 31.41
CA LYS A 479 -5.76 7.91 32.59
C LYS A 479 -6.55 9.14 33.01
N TYR A 480 -5.97 10.34 32.99
CA TYR A 480 -6.68 11.59 33.27
C TYR A 480 -7.73 11.94 32.20
N LEU A 481 -7.43 11.70 30.92
CA LEU A 481 -8.39 11.84 29.82
C LEU A 481 -9.60 10.90 29.99
N ASN A 482 -9.35 9.63 30.34
CA ASN A 482 -10.41 8.66 30.67
C ASN A 482 -11.22 9.11 31.90
N GLU A 483 -10.54 9.53 32.98
CA GLU A 483 -11.14 9.98 34.25
C GLU A 483 -12.13 11.15 34.02
N GLU A 484 -11.66 12.22 33.38
CA GLU A 484 -12.46 13.41 33.13
C GLU A 484 -13.58 13.16 32.11
N PHE A 485 -13.35 12.32 31.09
CA PHE A 485 -14.42 11.92 30.16
C PHE A 485 -15.54 11.12 30.86
N MET A 486 -15.23 10.38 31.92
CA MET A 486 -16.22 9.61 32.69
C MET A 486 -16.94 10.43 33.77
N LYS A 487 -16.39 11.53 34.27
CA LYS A 487 -17.03 12.37 35.30
C LYS A 487 -18.40 12.91 34.88
N GLU A 488 -19.32 12.97 35.84
CA GLU A 488 -20.58 13.69 35.68
C GLU A 488 -20.36 15.20 35.81
N GLY A 489 -21.08 15.99 35.02
CA GLY A 489 -20.93 17.44 34.98
C GLY A 489 -21.84 18.10 33.95
N ALA A 490 -21.87 19.42 33.94
CA ALA A 490 -22.72 20.21 33.04
C ALA A 490 -22.21 20.30 31.58
N ILE A 491 -20.96 19.94 31.33
CA ILE A 491 -20.33 20.04 30.00
C ILE A 491 -20.75 18.83 29.15
N PRO A 492 -21.28 19.03 27.93
CA PRO A 492 -21.70 17.91 27.09
C PRO A 492 -20.57 16.93 26.77
N LYS A 493 -20.81 15.62 26.91
CA LYS A 493 -19.82 14.58 26.59
C LYS A 493 -19.26 14.67 25.16
N LYS A 494 -20.02 15.25 24.21
CA LYS A 494 -19.55 15.62 22.85
C LYS A 494 -18.33 16.54 22.88
N ILE A 495 -18.33 17.58 23.72
CA ILE A 495 -17.19 18.48 23.89
C ILE A 495 -16.01 17.73 24.53
N LEU A 496 -16.26 16.93 25.56
CA LEU A 496 -15.19 16.14 26.22
C LEU A 496 -14.53 15.12 25.26
N LYS A 497 -15.28 14.59 24.29
CA LYS A 497 -14.77 13.63 23.29
C LYS A 497 -13.72 14.25 22.34
N ILE A 498 -13.74 15.58 22.15
CA ILE A 498 -12.80 16.30 21.28
C ILE A 498 -11.35 16.05 21.72
N PHE A 499 -11.08 16.11 23.02
CA PHE A 499 -9.75 15.90 23.60
C PHE A 499 -9.24 14.48 23.42
N LEU A 500 -10.12 13.47 23.53
CA LEU A 500 -9.80 12.08 23.16
C LEU A 500 -9.48 11.95 21.66
N GLY A 501 -10.17 12.73 20.83
CA GLY A 501 -9.92 12.80 19.38
C GLY A 501 -8.54 13.37 19.05
N TYR A 502 -8.13 14.47 19.67
CA TYR A 502 -6.80 15.04 19.50
C TYR A 502 -5.70 14.10 20.01
N ALA A 503 -5.87 13.47 21.17
CA ALA A 503 -4.93 12.45 21.66
C ALA A 503 -4.80 11.24 20.70
N ARG A 504 -5.88 10.87 19.98
CA ARG A 504 -5.83 9.85 18.91
C ARG A 504 -5.10 10.32 17.65
N VAL A 505 -5.10 11.61 17.33
CA VAL A 505 -4.26 12.17 16.24
C VAL A 505 -2.78 12.09 16.63
N MET A 506 -2.44 12.40 17.88
CA MET A 506 -1.07 12.25 18.40
C MET A 506 -0.61 10.78 18.38
N GLU A 507 -1.41 9.86 18.91
CA GLU A 507 -1.10 8.42 18.85
C GLU A 507 -1.06 7.88 17.40
N ALA A 508 -1.71 8.57 16.44
CA ALA A 508 -1.67 8.25 15.02
C ALA A 508 -0.39 8.70 14.30
N LEU A 509 0.05 9.95 14.56
CA LEU A 509 1.19 10.58 13.89
C LEU A 509 2.54 10.35 14.60
N TYR A 510 2.53 10.09 15.91
CA TYR A 510 3.73 10.05 16.76
C TYR A 510 3.78 8.87 17.76
N GLY A 511 2.72 8.06 17.84
CA GLY A 511 2.54 7.06 18.90
C GLY A 511 3.57 5.92 18.95
N ASP A 512 4.28 5.67 17.85
CA ASP A 512 5.37 4.70 17.67
C ASP A 512 6.78 5.32 17.79
N PHE A 513 6.84 6.62 18.09
CA PHE A 513 8.03 7.47 18.17
C PHE A 513 8.69 7.88 16.84
N SER A 514 8.01 7.79 15.68
CA SER A 514 8.42 8.50 14.46
C SER A 514 7.63 9.81 14.27
N ASN A 515 8.26 10.83 13.68
CA ASN A 515 7.62 12.10 13.35
C ASN A 515 6.98 12.03 11.95
N ASN A 516 5.79 11.42 11.87
CA ASN A 516 5.09 11.20 10.61
C ASN A 516 4.29 12.43 10.12
N TYR A 517 4.46 13.60 10.74
CA TYR A 517 3.93 14.89 10.26
C TYR A 517 5.00 15.66 9.45
N ASP A 518 6.21 15.79 9.97
CA ASP A 518 7.35 16.37 9.23
C ASP A 518 7.78 15.47 8.06
N VAL A 519 7.72 14.15 8.24
CA VAL A 519 8.05 13.13 7.22
C VAL A 519 6.78 12.39 6.81
N SER A 520 5.94 13.03 5.97
CA SER A 520 4.63 12.51 5.60
C SER A 520 4.63 11.58 4.37
N ASP A 521 5.77 11.46 3.67
CA ASP A 521 5.93 10.71 2.41
C ASP A 521 5.96 9.18 2.56
N THR A 522 5.93 8.67 3.79
CA THR A 522 5.92 7.23 4.12
C THR A 522 4.56 6.78 4.70
N THR A 523 4.51 6.29 5.94
CA THR A 523 3.32 5.62 6.52
C THR A 523 2.11 6.56 6.69
N THR A 524 2.33 7.87 6.87
CA THR A 524 1.22 8.85 6.81
C THR A 524 0.56 8.88 5.44
N LYS A 525 1.33 8.90 4.34
CA LYS A 525 0.77 8.85 2.98
C LYS A 525 -0.07 7.60 2.77
N GLU A 526 0.43 6.41 3.15
CA GLU A 526 -0.33 5.15 3.05
C GLU A 526 -1.66 5.19 3.83
N MET A 527 -1.63 5.66 5.08
CA MET A 527 -2.84 5.82 5.91
C MET A 527 -3.83 6.79 5.25
N MET A 528 -3.34 7.89 4.68
CA MET A 528 -4.16 8.93 4.08
C MET A 528 -4.72 8.53 2.71
N GLU A 529 -3.98 7.77 1.90
CA GLU A 529 -4.54 7.16 0.70
C GLU A 529 -5.64 6.16 1.05
N ALA A 530 -5.42 5.31 2.05
CA ALA A 530 -6.40 4.34 2.53
C ALA A 530 -7.68 5.01 3.08
N LEU A 531 -7.55 6.14 3.79
CA LEU A 531 -8.68 6.89 4.35
C LEU A 531 -9.41 7.78 3.32
N LEU A 532 -8.68 8.51 2.48
CA LEU A 532 -9.18 9.65 1.72
C LEU A 532 -9.22 9.41 0.20
N VAL A 533 -8.45 8.45 -0.32
CA VAL A 533 -8.28 8.23 -1.77
C VAL A 533 -9.01 6.98 -2.25
N ASN A 534 -8.90 5.88 -1.50
CA ASN A 534 -9.27 4.54 -1.95
C ASN A 534 -10.64 4.11 -1.38
N PRO A 535 -11.70 3.97 -2.21
CA PRO A 535 -13.02 3.54 -1.74
C PRO A 535 -13.07 2.04 -1.48
N ILE A 536 -13.87 1.63 -0.50
CA ILE A 536 -14.03 0.21 -0.16
C ILE A 536 -14.92 -0.49 -1.21
N PRO A 537 -14.49 -1.62 -1.80
CA PRO A 537 -15.29 -2.34 -2.80
C PRO A 537 -16.65 -2.82 -2.26
N CYS A 538 -17.72 -2.24 -2.83
CA CYS A 538 -19.11 -2.66 -2.67
C CYS A 538 -19.54 -3.51 -3.88
N ASN A 539 -20.07 -4.71 -3.66
CA ASN A 539 -20.14 -5.72 -4.72
C ASN A 539 -21.17 -5.45 -5.84
N LYS A 540 -20.71 -5.63 -7.09
CA LYS A 540 -21.40 -5.61 -8.41
C LYS A 540 -22.27 -4.39 -8.81
N LEU A 541 -23.10 -3.83 -7.93
CA LEU A 541 -24.18 -2.89 -8.31
C LEU A 541 -23.76 -1.43 -8.49
N ALA A 542 -22.56 -1.04 -8.03
CA ALA A 542 -22.04 0.32 -8.25
C ALA A 542 -21.54 0.55 -9.70
N THR A 543 -21.13 -0.52 -10.39
CA THR A 543 -20.42 -0.46 -11.68
C THR A 543 -21.28 -0.19 -12.91
N SER A 544 -22.61 -0.12 -12.77
CA SER A 544 -23.54 0.20 -13.87
C SER A 544 -23.89 1.69 -13.94
N VAL A 545 -24.19 2.32 -12.79
CA VAL A 545 -24.72 3.71 -12.75
C VAL A 545 -23.76 4.70 -13.44
N CYS A 546 -22.48 4.69 -13.07
CA CYS A 546 -21.47 5.59 -13.66
C CYS A 546 -21.21 5.36 -15.17
N LYS A 547 -21.68 4.24 -15.76
CA LYS A 547 -21.59 4.02 -17.21
C LYS A 547 -22.78 4.63 -17.97
N GLU A 548 -23.93 4.82 -17.34
CA GLU A 548 -25.13 5.32 -18.00
C GLU A 548 -25.19 6.86 -18.02
N ASP A 549 -24.73 7.55 -16.97
CA ASP A 549 -24.70 9.02 -16.94
C ASP A 549 -23.62 9.64 -17.86
N MET A 550 -22.48 8.97 -18.04
CA MET A 550 -21.48 9.35 -19.06
C MET A 550 -22.09 9.31 -20.49
N ALA A 551 -23.00 8.37 -20.76
CA ALA A 551 -23.66 8.26 -22.06
C ALA A 551 -24.77 9.32 -22.28
N LEU A 552 -25.19 10.03 -21.23
CA LEU A 552 -26.23 11.06 -21.29
C LEU A 552 -25.68 12.48 -21.41
N GLN A 553 -24.57 12.82 -20.73
CA GLN A 553 -23.99 14.17 -20.83
C GLN A 553 -23.47 14.52 -22.23
N VAL A 554 -22.93 13.54 -22.97
CA VAL A 554 -22.38 13.72 -24.33
C VAL A 554 -23.39 14.25 -25.35
N LYS A 555 -24.70 14.10 -25.10
CA LYS A 555 -25.76 14.59 -26.01
C LYS A 555 -26.17 16.06 -25.80
N ALA A 556 -25.61 16.74 -24.79
CA ALA A 556 -26.06 18.08 -24.39
C ALA A 556 -25.18 19.25 -24.88
N GLN A 557 -23.96 19.00 -25.35
CA GLN A 557 -23.04 20.03 -25.87
C GLN A 557 -22.54 19.64 -27.25
N GLY A 558 -22.88 20.42 -28.28
CA GLY A 558 -22.60 20.08 -29.67
C GLY A 558 -21.33 20.72 -30.22
N GLY A 559 -20.62 19.99 -31.09
CA GLY A 559 -19.77 20.60 -32.13
C GLY A 559 -18.27 20.33 -32.08
N ALA A 560 -17.75 19.56 -31.12
CA ALA A 560 -16.34 19.15 -31.09
C ALA A 560 -16.19 17.69 -30.65
N GLU A 561 -15.24 16.96 -31.25
CA GLU A 561 -14.89 15.60 -30.82
C GLU A 561 -14.19 15.63 -29.45
N VAL A 562 -14.85 15.10 -28.42
CA VAL A 562 -14.24 14.91 -27.10
C VAL A 562 -13.39 13.64 -27.12
N ARG A 563 -12.09 13.80 -27.35
CA ARG A 563 -11.11 12.69 -27.27
C ARG A 563 -10.85 12.35 -25.81
N ARG A 564 -10.68 11.05 -25.51
CA ARG A 564 -10.43 10.57 -24.14
C ARG A 564 -8.98 10.88 -23.74
N SER A 565 -8.77 11.20 -22.47
CA SER A 565 -7.44 11.21 -21.83
C SER A 565 -7.19 9.90 -21.10
N GLY A 566 -5.93 9.48 -20.99
CA GLY A 566 -5.51 8.34 -20.18
C GLY A 566 -4.95 8.73 -18.81
N ASP A 567 -4.75 10.03 -18.58
CA ASP A 567 -4.23 10.64 -17.35
C ASP A 567 -2.96 9.95 -16.78
N PHE A 568 -2.09 9.48 -17.68
CA PHE A 568 -0.89 8.75 -17.32
C PHE A 568 0.16 9.65 -16.67
N HIS A 569 0.54 9.34 -15.43
CA HIS A 569 1.63 10.03 -14.73
C HIS A 569 2.98 9.85 -15.47
N PRO A 570 3.86 10.87 -15.52
CA PRO A 570 5.20 10.79 -16.12
C PRO A 570 6.04 9.56 -15.72
N SER A 571 7.08 9.27 -16.51
CA SER A 571 8.04 8.21 -16.17
C SER A 571 8.76 8.50 -14.86
N VAL A 572 8.77 7.54 -13.93
CA VAL A 572 9.51 7.65 -12.65
C VAL A 572 11.03 7.59 -12.83
N TRP A 573 11.51 7.25 -14.02
CA TRP A 573 12.94 7.07 -14.34
C TRP A 573 13.55 8.26 -15.09
N GLY A 574 12.78 8.92 -15.96
CA GLY A 574 13.28 9.97 -16.84
C GLY A 574 14.60 9.58 -17.53
N ASP A 575 15.60 10.47 -17.44
CA ASP A 575 16.93 10.25 -18.04
C ASP A 575 17.89 9.37 -17.21
N PHE A 576 17.44 8.67 -16.16
CA PHE A 576 18.33 8.02 -15.18
C PHE A 576 19.42 7.14 -15.82
N PHE A 577 19.02 6.23 -16.72
CA PHE A 577 19.95 5.33 -17.42
C PHE A 577 20.82 6.02 -18.48
N LEU A 578 20.53 7.28 -18.84
CA LEU A 578 21.38 8.12 -19.71
C LEU A 578 22.41 8.92 -18.92
N LYS A 579 22.05 9.40 -17.73
CA LYS A 579 22.87 10.24 -16.85
C LYS A 579 23.78 9.44 -15.93
N ARG A 580 23.47 8.17 -15.66
CA ARG A 580 24.33 7.25 -14.90
C ARG A 580 25.59 6.89 -15.70
N GLU A 581 26.75 7.07 -15.06
CA GLU A 581 28.02 6.63 -15.63
C GLU A 581 28.07 5.10 -15.79
N PRO A 582 28.65 4.56 -16.88
CA PRO A 582 28.85 3.12 -17.05
C PRO A 582 29.79 2.55 -15.98
N GLU A 583 29.63 1.25 -15.66
CA GLU A 583 30.58 0.57 -14.77
C GLU A 583 32.02 0.60 -15.30
N ASP A 584 32.98 0.67 -14.38
CA ASP A 584 34.41 0.63 -14.74
C ASP A 584 34.73 -0.65 -15.51
N LYS A 585 35.25 -0.46 -16.73
CA LYS A 585 35.63 -1.55 -17.64
C LYS A 585 36.76 -2.41 -17.06
N MET A 586 37.61 -1.86 -16.20
CA MET A 586 38.67 -2.61 -15.53
C MET A 586 38.07 -3.52 -14.44
N LEU A 587 37.13 -3.02 -13.65
CA LEU A 587 36.37 -3.80 -12.67
C LEU A 587 35.55 -4.93 -13.33
N VAL A 588 34.80 -4.59 -14.40
CA VAL A 588 34.00 -5.59 -15.15
C VAL A 588 34.88 -6.61 -15.88
N SER A 589 36.12 -6.26 -16.25
CA SER A 589 37.10 -7.25 -16.76
C SER A 589 37.56 -8.18 -15.64
N ALA A 590 37.98 -7.65 -14.50
CA ALA A 590 38.45 -8.44 -13.36
C ALA A 590 37.37 -9.43 -12.85
N TRP A 591 36.10 -8.99 -12.82
CA TRP A 591 34.97 -9.88 -12.54
C TRP A 591 34.84 -11.01 -13.57
N LYS A 592 35.00 -10.74 -14.87
CA LYS A 592 34.93 -11.78 -15.92
C LYS A 592 36.07 -12.79 -15.83
N ASP A 593 37.27 -12.33 -15.49
CA ASP A 593 38.45 -13.17 -15.30
C ASP A 593 38.26 -14.11 -14.08
N GLU A 594 37.79 -13.59 -12.93
CA GLU A 594 37.47 -14.43 -11.76
C GLU A 594 36.32 -15.40 -12.05
N VAL A 595 35.26 -14.94 -12.71
CA VAL A 595 34.12 -15.78 -13.13
C VAL A 595 34.56 -16.93 -14.04
N GLY A 596 35.56 -16.74 -14.91
CA GLY A 596 36.18 -17.82 -15.68
C GLY A 596 36.80 -18.90 -14.80
N VAL A 597 37.53 -18.51 -13.75
CA VAL A 597 38.17 -19.44 -12.79
C VAL A 597 37.12 -20.15 -11.92
N LEU A 598 36.06 -19.46 -11.50
CA LEU A 598 34.99 -20.06 -10.69
C LEU A 598 34.15 -21.05 -11.50
N LYS A 599 33.88 -20.78 -12.79
CA LYS A 599 33.16 -21.72 -13.68
C LYS A 599 33.85 -23.08 -13.76
N GLU A 600 35.16 -23.13 -13.94
CA GLU A 600 35.89 -24.41 -14.00
C GLU A 600 36.00 -25.15 -12.66
N LYS A 601 35.71 -24.49 -11.53
CA LYS A 601 35.50 -25.17 -10.24
C LYS A 601 34.11 -25.81 -10.19
N VAL A 602 33.05 -25.04 -10.51
CA VAL A 602 31.66 -25.52 -10.48
C VAL A 602 31.42 -26.63 -11.52
N ARG A 603 32.00 -26.53 -12.73
CA ARG A 603 31.96 -27.58 -13.76
C ARG A 603 32.46 -28.93 -13.23
N LYS A 604 33.51 -28.94 -12.41
CA LYS A 604 34.07 -30.16 -11.78
C LYS A 604 33.15 -30.73 -10.71
N MET A 605 32.48 -29.88 -9.92
CA MET A 605 31.46 -30.31 -8.95
C MET A 605 30.25 -30.95 -9.66
N LEU A 606 29.82 -30.38 -10.80
CA LEU A 606 28.72 -30.91 -11.61
C LEU A 606 29.09 -32.19 -12.36
N THR A 607 30.34 -32.38 -12.78
CA THR A 607 30.78 -33.59 -13.52
C THR A 607 31.29 -34.74 -12.65
N THR A 608 31.57 -34.52 -11.35
CA THR A 608 32.00 -35.60 -10.43
C THR A 608 30.82 -36.56 -10.13
N PRO A 609 30.94 -37.88 -10.35
CA PRO A 609 29.87 -38.83 -10.02
C PRO A 609 29.57 -38.88 -8.52
N PRO A 610 28.29 -38.90 -8.10
CA PRO A 610 27.94 -39.13 -6.70
C PRO A 610 28.08 -40.62 -6.33
N ALA A 611 28.27 -40.90 -5.04
CA ALA A 611 27.86 -42.18 -4.48
C ALA A 611 26.32 -42.20 -4.34
N VAL A 612 25.68 -43.37 -4.35
CA VAL A 612 24.20 -43.49 -4.27
C VAL A 612 23.63 -42.76 -3.05
N GLU A 613 24.33 -42.83 -1.92
CA GLU A 613 24.01 -42.14 -0.65
C GLU A 613 24.06 -40.60 -0.74
N LYS A 614 24.64 -40.04 -1.81
CA LYS A 614 24.82 -38.59 -2.06
C LYS A 614 23.95 -38.05 -3.19
N THR A 615 22.92 -38.80 -3.60
CA THR A 615 21.95 -38.41 -4.63
C THR A 615 21.29 -37.06 -4.33
N LEU A 616 20.89 -36.81 -3.08
CA LEU A 616 20.28 -35.53 -2.66
C LEU A 616 21.27 -34.35 -2.73
N GLU A 617 22.52 -34.54 -2.30
CA GLU A 617 23.58 -33.50 -2.40
C GLU A 617 23.77 -33.06 -3.86
N LYS A 618 23.76 -34.03 -4.78
CA LYS A 618 23.92 -33.78 -6.22
C LYS A 618 22.77 -32.98 -6.81
N LEU A 619 21.52 -33.35 -6.46
CA LEU A 619 20.33 -32.63 -6.89
C LEU A 619 20.26 -31.22 -6.29
N SER A 620 20.64 -31.06 -5.03
CA SER A 620 20.67 -29.76 -4.34
C SER A 620 21.71 -28.82 -4.94
N LEU A 621 22.87 -29.33 -5.38
CA LEU A 621 23.86 -28.54 -6.13
C LEU A 621 23.32 -28.09 -7.50
N ILE A 622 22.63 -28.99 -8.22
CA ILE A 622 22.01 -28.66 -9.52
C ILE A 622 20.92 -27.60 -9.34
N ASP A 623 20.08 -27.74 -8.31
CA ASP A 623 19.02 -26.79 -7.99
C ASP A 623 19.59 -25.41 -7.63
N ALA A 624 20.59 -25.36 -6.74
CA ALA A 624 21.27 -24.12 -6.38
C ALA A 624 21.88 -23.44 -7.61
N VAL A 625 22.58 -24.17 -8.48
CA VAL A 625 23.15 -23.62 -9.72
C VAL A 625 22.07 -23.08 -10.68
N ILE A 626 20.89 -23.69 -10.73
CA ILE A 626 19.77 -23.20 -11.54
C ILE A 626 19.16 -21.94 -10.91
N ARG A 627 18.74 -22.00 -9.64
CA ARG A 627 18.06 -20.89 -8.94
C ARG A 627 18.94 -19.66 -8.75
N LEU A 628 20.25 -19.84 -8.55
CA LEU A 628 21.22 -18.75 -8.55
C LEU A 628 21.45 -18.13 -9.95
N GLY A 629 20.67 -18.53 -10.96
CA GLY A 629 20.61 -17.93 -12.30
C GLY A 629 21.88 -18.08 -13.14
N ILE A 630 22.78 -18.99 -12.74
CA ILE A 630 24.06 -19.29 -13.40
C ILE A 630 24.05 -20.61 -14.19
N GLY A 631 22.95 -21.36 -14.14
CA GLY A 631 22.78 -22.66 -14.81
C GLY A 631 22.91 -22.61 -16.34
N TYR A 632 22.85 -21.42 -16.95
CA TYR A 632 23.09 -21.24 -18.38
C TYR A 632 24.56 -21.43 -18.79
N HIS A 633 25.52 -21.31 -17.87
CA HIS A 633 26.94 -21.66 -18.11
C HIS A 633 27.21 -23.17 -18.12
N PHE A 634 26.25 -23.97 -17.62
CA PHE A 634 26.42 -25.40 -17.33
C PHE A 634 25.27 -26.24 -17.91
N GLN A 635 24.58 -25.75 -18.97
CA GLN A 635 23.39 -26.42 -19.49
C GLN A 635 23.66 -27.89 -19.81
N LYS A 636 24.78 -28.17 -20.49
CA LYS A 636 25.22 -29.52 -20.84
C LYS A 636 25.50 -30.37 -19.59
N GLU A 637 26.31 -29.88 -18.65
CA GLU A 637 26.68 -30.66 -17.46
C GLU A 637 25.45 -30.99 -16.59
N ILE A 638 24.46 -30.10 -16.54
CA ILE A 638 23.20 -30.34 -15.84
C ILE A 638 22.34 -31.35 -16.59
N ASP A 639 22.17 -31.20 -17.91
CA ASP A 639 21.34 -32.10 -18.72
C ASP A 639 21.96 -33.51 -18.82
N ASP A 640 23.28 -33.63 -18.97
CA ASP A 640 24.01 -34.91 -18.93
C ASP A 640 23.84 -35.61 -17.56
N ALA A 641 23.94 -34.86 -16.45
CA ALA A 641 23.76 -35.41 -15.10
C ALA A 641 22.32 -35.89 -14.86
N LEU A 642 21.32 -35.07 -15.18
CA LEU A 642 19.90 -35.44 -15.03
C LEU A 642 19.52 -36.61 -15.96
N LEU A 643 20.09 -36.68 -17.17
CA LEU A 643 19.94 -37.83 -18.07
C LEU A 643 20.59 -39.10 -17.53
N GLN A 644 21.71 -39.02 -16.82
CA GLN A 644 22.31 -40.18 -16.14
C GLN A 644 21.36 -40.70 -15.05
N MET A 645 20.91 -39.82 -14.16
CA MET A 645 20.02 -40.17 -13.05
C MET A 645 18.69 -40.76 -13.52
N LEU A 646 18.15 -40.28 -14.65
CA LEU A 646 16.96 -40.83 -15.30
C LEU A 646 17.19 -42.21 -15.93
N LYS A 647 18.39 -42.49 -16.46
CA LYS A 647 18.73 -43.78 -17.08
C LYS A 647 19.04 -44.88 -16.06
N MET A 648 19.60 -44.51 -14.91
CA MET A 648 19.97 -45.42 -13.82
C MET A 648 18.85 -45.60 -12.78
N ASP A 649 17.75 -44.83 -12.91
CA ASP A 649 16.61 -44.75 -11.98
C ASP A 649 16.99 -44.36 -10.52
N GLU A 650 18.18 -43.78 -10.34
CA GLU A 650 18.87 -43.54 -9.06
C GLU A 650 18.00 -42.84 -8.00
N TYR A 651 17.21 -41.85 -8.42
CA TYR A 651 16.34 -41.09 -7.50
C TYR A 651 15.05 -41.84 -7.14
N ARG A 652 14.51 -42.70 -8.02
CA ARG A 652 13.23 -43.41 -7.78
C ARG A 652 13.38 -44.51 -6.72
N GLY A 653 14.57 -45.09 -6.62
CA GLY A 653 14.92 -46.06 -5.58
C GLY A 653 14.97 -45.47 -4.16
N SER A 654 14.98 -44.15 -3.99
CA SER A 654 15.04 -43.49 -2.68
C SER A 654 13.72 -43.62 -1.92
N ASP A 655 13.76 -43.92 -0.62
CA ASP A 655 12.58 -43.81 0.26
C ASP A 655 12.42 -42.42 0.90
N ASP A 656 13.35 -41.49 0.62
CA ASP A 656 13.22 -40.08 0.95
C ASP A 656 12.38 -39.33 -0.11
N ILE A 657 11.31 -38.67 0.35
CA ILE A 657 10.40 -37.90 -0.49
C ILE A 657 11.04 -36.61 -1.03
N SER A 658 12.01 -36.03 -0.31
CA SER A 658 12.73 -34.83 -0.72
C SER A 658 13.55 -35.09 -1.98
N THR A 659 14.36 -36.16 -1.98
CA THR A 659 15.11 -36.66 -3.15
C THR A 659 14.19 -36.93 -4.35
N ILE A 660 13.04 -37.58 -4.13
CA ILE A 660 12.11 -37.89 -5.23
C ILE A 660 11.45 -36.64 -5.78
N ALA A 661 10.93 -35.75 -4.92
CA ALA A 661 10.26 -34.54 -5.35
C ALA A 661 11.23 -33.58 -6.07
N LEU A 662 12.45 -33.43 -5.56
CA LEU A 662 13.49 -32.61 -6.18
C LEU A 662 13.97 -33.19 -7.52
N GLY A 663 14.21 -34.50 -7.59
CA GLY A 663 14.59 -35.19 -8.83
C GLY A 663 13.51 -35.11 -9.90
N PHE A 664 12.27 -35.41 -9.53
CA PHE A 664 11.08 -35.25 -10.37
C PHE A 664 10.94 -33.82 -10.90
N ARG A 665 11.08 -32.82 -10.02
CA ARG A 665 11.02 -31.41 -10.37
C ARG A 665 12.08 -31.04 -11.39
N LEU A 666 13.35 -31.31 -11.12
CA LEU A 666 14.46 -30.90 -11.98
C LEU A 666 14.36 -31.56 -13.37
N LEU A 667 13.86 -32.80 -13.44
CA LEU A 667 13.59 -33.49 -14.70
C LEU A 667 12.45 -32.83 -15.48
N ARG A 668 11.31 -32.52 -14.85
CA ARG A 668 10.19 -31.82 -15.51
C ARG A 668 10.54 -30.38 -15.91
N GLN A 669 11.31 -29.65 -15.08
CA GLN A 669 11.83 -28.31 -15.41
C GLN A 669 12.82 -28.31 -16.60
N ARG A 670 13.41 -29.47 -16.94
CA ARG A 670 14.19 -29.67 -18.17
C ARG A 670 13.39 -30.30 -19.32
N GLY A 671 12.07 -30.47 -19.16
CA GLY A 671 11.17 -31.04 -20.17
C GLY A 671 11.42 -32.53 -20.40
N TYR A 672 11.76 -33.29 -19.36
CA TYR A 672 11.76 -34.75 -19.39
C TYR A 672 10.47 -35.25 -18.72
N TYR A 673 9.65 -35.97 -19.48
CA TYR A 673 8.45 -36.59 -18.91
C TYR A 673 8.83 -37.70 -17.93
N VAL A 674 8.35 -37.57 -16.70
CA VAL A 674 8.46 -38.57 -15.64
C VAL A 674 7.09 -38.70 -14.98
N SER A 675 6.56 -39.91 -14.82
CA SER A 675 5.22 -40.09 -14.24
C SER A 675 5.17 -39.62 -12.79
N SER A 676 4.05 -39.03 -12.39
CA SER A 676 3.74 -38.71 -10.99
C SER A 676 3.52 -39.95 -10.13
N ASP A 677 3.41 -41.14 -10.71
CA ASP A 677 3.33 -42.43 -9.97
C ASP A 677 4.48 -42.65 -8.98
N VAL A 678 5.62 -41.95 -9.13
CA VAL A 678 6.72 -41.97 -8.15
C VAL A 678 6.27 -41.54 -6.75
N PHE A 679 5.18 -40.77 -6.65
CA PHE A 679 4.58 -40.35 -5.38
C PHE A 679 3.62 -41.38 -4.77
N ASN A 680 3.21 -42.42 -5.51
CA ASN A 680 2.23 -43.41 -5.03
C ASN A 680 2.75 -44.24 -3.84
N LYS A 681 4.07 -44.30 -3.59
CA LYS A 681 4.63 -44.92 -2.37
C LYS A 681 4.56 -44.02 -1.13
N PHE A 682 4.22 -42.74 -1.28
CA PHE A 682 4.04 -41.77 -0.20
C PHE A 682 2.57 -41.54 0.18
N VAL A 683 1.63 -42.17 -0.53
CA VAL A 683 0.21 -42.25 -0.12
C VAL A 683 -0.12 -43.55 0.61
N ASP A 684 -1.22 -43.55 1.35
CA ASP A 684 -1.75 -44.68 2.12
C ASP A 684 -2.80 -45.49 1.34
N ALA A 685 -3.40 -46.49 2.00
CA ALA A 685 -4.44 -47.35 1.41
C ALA A 685 -5.79 -46.64 1.18
N THR A 686 -5.96 -45.40 1.63
CA THR A 686 -7.12 -44.53 1.35
C THR A 686 -6.85 -43.53 0.23
N GLY A 687 -5.60 -43.45 -0.25
CA GLY A 687 -5.16 -42.51 -1.29
C GLY A 687 -4.66 -41.17 -0.75
N ASN A 688 -4.51 -41.00 0.56
CA ASN A 688 -4.03 -39.76 1.18
C ASN A 688 -2.52 -39.82 1.42
N PHE A 689 -1.82 -38.68 1.35
CA PHE A 689 -0.40 -38.60 1.73
C PHE A 689 -0.20 -38.95 3.21
N LYS A 690 0.78 -39.82 3.49
CA LYS A 690 1.02 -40.39 4.81
C LYS A 690 1.34 -39.32 5.87
N GLU A 691 0.75 -39.45 7.05
CA GLU A 691 0.89 -38.45 8.12
C GLU A 691 2.33 -38.27 8.62
N ASN A 692 3.19 -39.29 8.51
CA ASN A 692 4.59 -39.20 8.92
C ASN A 692 5.41 -38.19 8.06
N LEU A 693 4.86 -37.72 6.94
CA LEU A 693 5.46 -36.68 6.09
C LEU A 693 5.21 -35.26 6.62
N MET A 694 4.25 -35.07 7.53
CA MET A 694 3.85 -33.73 8.02
C MET A 694 4.97 -32.97 8.75
N ASN A 695 6.01 -33.68 9.21
CA ASN A 695 7.15 -33.11 9.93
C ASN A 695 8.42 -32.96 9.05
N ASP A 696 8.43 -33.48 7.82
CA ASP A 696 9.55 -33.31 6.89
C ASP A 696 9.34 -32.01 6.09
N TRP A 697 9.76 -30.89 6.69
CA TRP A 697 9.59 -29.58 6.08
C TRP A 697 10.26 -29.47 4.70
N LEU A 698 11.39 -30.16 4.47
CA LEU A 698 12.15 -30.10 3.22
C LEU A 698 11.49 -30.97 2.14
N GLY A 699 11.03 -32.17 2.52
CA GLY A 699 10.22 -33.03 1.68
C GLY A 699 8.89 -32.37 1.27
N LEU A 700 8.18 -31.76 2.22
CA LEU A 700 6.98 -30.96 1.95
C LEU A 700 7.28 -29.77 1.01
N LEU A 701 8.38 -29.05 1.24
CA LEU A 701 8.77 -27.88 0.43
C LEU A 701 9.06 -28.26 -1.04
N ASN A 702 9.79 -29.34 -1.25
CA ASN A 702 10.11 -29.89 -2.57
C ASN A 702 8.88 -30.52 -3.24
N LEU A 703 8.04 -31.25 -2.49
CA LEU A 703 6.78 -31.83 -3.01
C LEU A 703 5.82 -30.73 -3.47
N TYR A 704 5.73 -29.64 -2.71
CA TYR A 704 4.95 -28.44 -3.06
C TYR A 704 5.49 -27.73 -4.31
N GLU A 705 6.75 -27.94 -4.71
CA GLU A 705 7.25 -27.45 -6.01
C GLU A 705 6.95 -28.44 -7.13
N ALA A 706 7.15 -29.74 -6.89
CA ALA A 706 6.82 -30.82 -7.82
C ALA A 706 5.35 -30.75 -8.28
N SER A 707 4.43 -30.41 -7.36
CA SER A 707 3.01 -30.28 -7.68
C SER A 707 2.67 -29.14 -8.66
N TYR A 708 3.47 -28.08 -8.77
CA TYR A 708 3.25 -27.04 -9.79
C TYR A 708 3.66 -27.47 -11.21
N LEU A 709 4.34 -28.61 -11.34
CA LEU A 709 4.77 -29.19 -12.62
C LEU A 709 3.80 -30.30 -13.09
N SER A 710 2.61 -30.39 -12.49
CA SER A 710 1.54 -31.30 -12.86
C SER A 710 1.03 -31.08 -14.29
N VAL A 711 0.51 -32.14 -14.91
CA VAL A 711 -0.29 -32.08 -16.14
C VAL A 711 -1.74 -32.49 -15.88
N LEU A 712 -2.60 -32.33 -16.88
CA LEU A 712 -4.03 -32.63 -16.77
C LEU A 712 -4.25 -34.12 -16.45
N GLY A 713 -5.02 -34.39 -15.38
CA GLY A 713 -5.36 -35.74 -14.91
C GLY A 713 -4.48 -36.30 -13.80
N GLU A 714 -3.37 -35.64 -13.42
CA GLU A 714 -2.47 -36.13 -12.37
C GLU A 714 -2.96 -35.84 -10.95
N LYS A 715 -4.07 -36.49 -10.55
CA LYS A 715 -4.73 -36.28 -9.24
C LYS A 715 -3.75 -36.33 -8.05
N VAL A 716 -2.76 -37.23 -8.06
CA VAL A 716 -1.77 -37.37 -6.97
C VAL A 716 -0.95 -36.08 -6.76
N LEU A 717 -0.77 -35.24 -7.78
CA LEU A 717 -0.11 -33.94 -7.65
C LEU A 717 -1.06 -32.81 -7.21
N ASP A 718 -2.33 -32.88 -7.58
CA ASP A 718 -3.36 -31.99 -7.04
C ASP A 718 -3.57 -32.27 -5.53
N ASP A 719 -3.63 -33.56 -5.14
CA ASP A 719 -3.66 -34.01 -3.75
C ASP A 719 -2.39 -33.56 -2.99
N ALA A 720 -1.22 -33.66 -3.62
CA ALA A 720 0.04 -33.17 -3.05
C ALA A 720 0.06 -31.66 -2.87
N LEU A 721 -0.52 -30.91 -3.82
CA LEU A 721 -0.64 -29.45 -3.77
C LEU A 721 -1.51 -29.02 -2.58
N GLU A 722 -2.63 -29.69 -2.33
CA GLU A 722 -3.50 -29.41 -1.18
C GLU A 722 -2.83 -29.81 0.15
N PHE A 723 -2.32 -31.05 0.23
CA PHE A 723 -1.62 -31.58 1.41
C PHE A 723 -0.46 -30.67 1.84
N THR A 724 0.42 -30.31 0.92
CA THR A 724 1.57 -29.47 1.24
C THR A 724 1.20 -28.02 1.56
N LYS A 725 0.22 -27.42 0.86
CA LYS A 725 -0.34 -26.09 1.24
C LYS A 725 -0.91 -26.07 2.66
N LYS A 726 -1.49 -27.18 3.12
CA LYS A 726 -2.03 -27.33 4.49
C LYS A 726 -0.91 -27.45 5.53
N HIS A 727 0.09 -28.29 5.28
CA HIS A 727 1.13 -28.62 6.26
C HIS A 727 2.30 -27.63 6.30
N LEU A 728 2.72 -27.05 5.16
CA LEU A 728 3.71 -25.95 5.18
C LEU A 728 3.20 -24.71 5.92
N LYS A 729 1.89 -24.43 5.86
CA LYS A 729 1.27 -23.34 6.64
C LYS A 729 1.36 -23.53 8.15
N SER A 730 1.35 -24.78 8.64
CA SER A 730 1.49 -25.05 10.09
C SER A 730 2.94 -24.93 10.55
N LEU A 731 3.90 -25.10 9.64
CA LEU A 731 5.34 -25.05 9.93
C LEU A 731 5.95 -23.64 9.80
N VAL A 732 5.21 -22.60 9.40
CA VAL A 732 5.77 -21.26 9.15
C VAL A 732 6.48 -20.66 10.36
N ASN A 733 6.01 -20.95 11.58
CA ASN A 733 6.60 -20.46 12.83
C ASN A 733 7.84 -21.27 13.28
N ASP A 734 7.99 -22.52 12.81
CA ASP A 734 9.09 -23.44 13.15
C ASP A 734 10.17 -23.53 12.05
N LEU A 735 9.89 -23.04 10.85
CA LEU A 735 10.82 -23.02 9.73
C LEU A 735 12.00 -22.07 9.99
N PRO A 736 13.20 -22.35 9.43
CA PRO A 736 14.25 -21.35 9.34
C PRO A 736 13.70 -20.07 8.66
N PRO A 737 14.08 -18.85 9.09
CA PRO A 737 13.53 -17.57 8.59
C PRO A 737 13.62 -17.32 7.08
N LEU A 738 14.26 -18.22 6.34
CA LEU A 738 14.55 -18.19 4.91
C LEU A 738 13.51 -18.91 4.05
N VAL A 739 12.65 -19.74 4.66
CA VAL A 739 11.70 -20.61 3.94
C VAL A 739 10.29 -20.03 3.97
N GLY A 740 9.89 -19.41 5.08
CA GLY A 740 8.58 -18.73 5.20
C GLY A 740 8.42 -17.53 4.25
N GLU A 741 9.52 -16.86 3.88
CA GLU A 741 9.51 -15.73 2.94
C GLU A 741 9.25 -16.14 1.48
N HIS A 742 9.39 -17.42 1.11
CA HIS A 742 9.56 -17.84 -0.29
C HIS A 742 8.57 -18.91 -0.79
N VAL A 743 7.28 -18.62 -0.62
CA VAL A 743 6.14 -19.51 -0.92
C VAL A 743 5.37 -19.07 -2.19
N ASN A 744 6.00 -18.30 -3.09
CA ASN A 744 5.44 -17.93 -4.40
C ASN A 744 6.38 -18.34 -5.54
N ARG A 745 5.85 -19.08 -6.52
CA ARG A 745 6.64 -20.05 -7.34
C ARG A 745 6.43 -19.94 -8.85
N ARG A 746 5.85 -18.83 -9.31
CA ARG A 746 5.73 -18.47 -10.73
C ARG A 746 6.57 -17.23 -11.10
N ASN A 747 7.59 -16.93 -10.28
CA ASN A 747 8.47 -15.77 -10.47
C ASN A 747 9.26 -15.86 -11.80
N ALA A 748 9.58 -14.70 -12.38
CA ALA A 748 10.53 -14.61 -13.50
C ALA A 748 11.95 -14.98 -13.03
N GLU A 749 12.74 -15.64 -13.88
CA GLU A 749 14.02 -16.28 -13.50
C GLU A 749 15.01 -15.30 -12.83
N LYS A 750 15.10 -14.07 -13.33
CA LYS A 750 16.00 -13.05 -12.75
C LYS A 750 15.51 -12.46 -11.42
N PHE A 751 14.22 -12.57 -11.12
CA PHE A 751 13.67 -12.20 -9.81
C PHE A 751 13.85 -13.32 -8.79
N GLU A 752 13.64 -14.59 -9.19
CA GLU A 752 14.02 -15.76 -8.37
C GLU A 752 15.52 -15.74 -8.06
N GLN A 753 16.39 -15.46 -9.04
CA GLN A 753 17.84 -15.32 -8.85
C GLN A 753 18.19 -14.30 -7.76
N LEU A 754 17.65 -13.08 -7.85
CA LEU A 754 17.92 -11.99 -6.91
C LEU A 754 17.53 -12.38 -5.48
N GLN A 755 16.32 -12.92 -5.29
CA GLN A 755 15.83 -13.33 -3.98
C GLN A 755 16.63 -14.53 -3.44
N TYR A 756 16.87 -15.54 -4.28
CA TYR A 756 17.54 -16.78 -3.89
C TYR A 756 19.02 -16.61 -3.57
N ILE A 757 19.74 -15.64 -4.17
CA ILE A 757 21.12 -15.30 -3.76
C ILE A 757 21.16 -14.93 -2.26
N SER A 758 20.25 -14.07 -1.80
CA SER A 758 20.18 -13.66 -0.39
C SER A 758 19.77 -14.80 0.55
N ILE A 759 19.02 -15.78 0.04
CA ILE A 759 18.60 -16.97 0.79
C ILE A 759 19.77 -17.94 0.92
N TYR A 760 20.44 -18.24 -0.19
CA TYR A 760 21.55 -19.18 -0.28
C TYR A 760 22.73 -18.74 0.60
N GLU A 761 23.07 -17.45 0.60
CA GLU A 761 24.10 -16.87 1.48
C GLU A 761 23.82 -17.08 2.98
N ARG A 762 22.54 -17.12 3.38
CA ARG A 762 22.10 -17.34 4.76
C ARG A 762 21.95 -18.84 5.13
N LEU A 763 22.13 -19.78 4.19
CA LEU A 763 22.13 -21.22 4.47
C LEU A 763 23.50 -21.67 5.02
N TYR A 764 23.51 -22.34 6.17
CA TYR A 764 24.72 -22.84 6.84
C TYR A 764 25.57 -23.82 5.99
N ALA A 765 24.96 -24.50 5.03
CA ALA A 765 25.60 -25.51 4.16
C ALA A 765 25.81 -25.04 2.71
N HIS A 766 25.79 -23.74 2.45
CA HIS A 766 25.93 -23.21 1.10
C HIS A 766 27.35 -23.35 0.54
N ASN A 767 27.49 -23.32 -0.78
CA ASN A 767 28.78 -23.44 -1.46
C ASN A 767 29.29 -22.07 -1.89
N GLU A 768 30.26 -21.53 -1.15
CA GLU A 768 30.98 -20.27 -1.39
C GLU A 768 31.41 -20.06 -2.85
N VAL A 769 31.88 -21.12 -3.53
CA VAL A 769 32.33 -21.03 -4.93
C VAL A 769 31.16 -20.80 -5.89
N VAL A 770 29.99 -21.37 -5.57
CA VAL A 770 28.76 -21.22 -6.35
C VAL A 770 28.11 -19.86 -6.03
N LEU A 771 28.07 -19.45 -4.76
CA LEU A 771 27.56 -18.15 -4.34
C LEU A 771 28.37 -16.99 -4.93
N LYS A 772 29.70 -17.01 -4.82
CA LYS A 772 30.54 -15.94 -5.37
C LYS A 772 30.45 -15.87 -6.89
N LEU A 773 30.33 -17.01 -7.57
CA LEU A 773 30.05 -17.05 -9.01
C LEU A 773 28.71 -16.39 -9.34
N ALA A 774 27.65 -16.69 -8.58
CA ALA A 774 26.33 -16.09 -8.78
C ALA A 774 26.33 -14.56 -8.58
N LYS A 775 26.96 -14.07 -7.51
CA LYS A 775 27.07 -12.63 -7.21
C LYS A 775 27.83 -11.86 -8.30
N LEU A 776 29.00 -12.38 -8.72
CA LEU A 776 29.79 -11.78 -9.79
C LEU A 776 29.06 -11.79 -11.14
N ASP A 777 28.46 -12.93 -11.50
CA ASP A 777 27.77 -13.11 -12.78
C ASP A 777 26.51 -12.23 -12.85
N PHE A 778 25.71 -12.15 -11.77
CA PHE A 778 24.59 -11.21 -11.66
C PHE A 778 25.04 -9.76 -11.91
N ASN A 779 26.12 -9.31 -11.28
CA ASN A 779 26.62 -7.94 -11.45
C ASN A 779 27.12 -7.65 -12.88
N ILE A 780 27.74 -8.64 -13.56
CA ILE A 780 28.12 -8.52 -14.99
C ILE A 780 26.88 -8.41 -15.88
N VAL A 781 25.87 -9.24 -15.62
CA VAL A 781 24.61 -9.27 -16.40
C VAL A 781 23.77 -8.01 -16.16
N GLN A 782 23.75 -7.49 -14.92
CA GLN A 782 23.12 -6.23 -14.56
C GLN A 782 23.78 -5.02 -15.26
N SER A 783 25.11 -4.96 -15.32
CA SER A 783 25.84 -3.93 -16.09
C SER A 783 25.49 -3.98 -17.59
N MET A 784 25.35 -5.18 -18.15
CA MET A 784 24.88 -5.36 -19.52
C MET A 784 23.43 -4.87 -19.70
N TYR A 785 22.49 -5.20 -18.80
CA TYR A 785 21.12 -4.67 -18.87
C TYR A 785 21.08 -3.13 -18.77
N ARG A 786 21.97 -2.50 -17.98
CA ARG A 786 22.11 -1.03 -17.95
C ARG A 786 22.53 -0.43 -19.29
N GLU A 787 23.49 -1.05 -19.99
CA GLU A 787 23.92 -0.59 -21.32
C GLU A 787 22.85 -0.85 -22.40
N GLU A 788 22.07 -1.94 -22.29
CA GLU A 788 20.89 -2.19 -23.12
C GLU A 788 19.82 -1.10 -22.91
N LEU A 789 19.48 -0.79 -21.66
CA LEU A 789 18.55 0.30 -21.31
C LEU A 789 19.06 1.66 -21.78
N ARG A 790 20.34 1.99 -21.56
CA ARG A 790 20.94 3.25 -22.01
C ARG A 790 20.87 3.43 -23.53
N ARG A 791 20.89 2.34 -24.30
CA ARG A 791 20.68 2.37 -25.76
C ARG A 791 19.21 2.53 -26.11
N LEU A 792 18.31 1.85 -25.40
CA LEU A 792 16.87 1.99 -25.58
C LEU A 792 16.37 3.40 -25.26
N THR A 793 16.82 4.04 -24.17
CA THR A 793 16.41 5.42 -23.85
C THR A 793 16.93 6.42 -24.90
N LYS A 794 18.12 6.20 -25.49
CA LYS A 794 18.60 7.01 -26.62
C LYS A 794 17.73 6.83 -27.87
N TRP A 795 17.32 5.61 -28.18
CA TRP A 795 16.42 5.33 -29.29
C TRP A 795 15.03 5.95 -29.07
N TRP A 796 14.48 5.82 -27.86
CA TRP A 796 13.17 6.36 -27.46
C TRP A 796 13.11 7.88 -27.53
N ILE A 797 14.11 8.58 -26.94
CA ILE A 797 14.24 10.04 -27.09
C ILE A 797 14.46 10.42 -28.57
N GLY A 798 15.17 9.58 -29.35
CA GLY A 798 15.33 9.77 -30.79
C GLY A 798 14.05 9.66 -31.61
N LEU A 799 13.02 8.95 -31.14
CA LEU A 799 11.67 8.99 -31.73
C LEU A 799 10.99 10.33 -31.47
N ASP A 800 11.27 10.96 -30.31
CA ASP A 800 10.78 12.29 -29.92
C ASP A 800 9.23 12.35 -29.90
N PHE A 801 8.61 11.26 -29.43
CA PHE A 801 7.17 11.14 -29.22
C PHE A 801 6.64 12.14 -28.19
N ALA A 802 7.44 12.53 -27.20
CA ALA A 802 7.07 13.50 -26.16
C ALA A 802 6.79 14.92 -26.69
N THR A 803 7.21 15.26 -27.91
CA THR A 803 6.84 16.53 -28.57
C THR A 803 5.94 16.32 -29.79
N LYS A 804 6.02 15.16 -30.46
CA LYS A 804 5.28 14.85 -31.70
C LYS A 804 3.89 14.26 -31.48
N LEU A 805 3.62 13.68 -30.31
CA LEU A 805 2.31 13.11 -29.95
C LEU A 805 1.66 13.98 -28.86
N PRO A 806 0.33 14.14 -28.87
CA PRO A 806 -0.40 14.66 -27.71
C PRO A 806 -0.17 13.77 -26.48
N GLN A 807 -0.38 14.33 -25.28
CA GLN A 807 -0.11 13.66 -24.00
C GLN A 807 -1.19 12.60 -23.64
N PHE A 808 -1.39 11.62 -24.52
CA PHE A 808 -2.36 10.53 -24.35
C PHE A 808 -1.72 9.18 -24.03
N PHE A 809 -0.41 9.01 -24.30
CA PHE A 809 0.29 7.73 -24.18
C PHE A 809 1.14 7.63 -22.90
N ARG A 810 1.40 6.41 -22.42
CA ARG A 810 2.16 6.15 -21.20
C ARG A 810 3.66 6.01 -21.49
N ASP A 811 4.47 6.93 -20.97
CA ASP A 811 5.93 6.79 -21.02
C ASP A 811 6.41 5.79 -19.96
N ARG A 812 6.65 4.54 -20.41
CA ARG A 812 6.93 3.37 -19.55
C ARG A 812 8.06 2.48 -20.10
N LEU A 813 9.06 3.07 -20.77
CA LEU A 813 10.13 2.34 -21.47
C LEU A 813 10.92 1.37 -20.57
N ILE A 814 11.18 1.75 -19.31
CA ILE A 814 11.97 0.93 -18.38
C ILE A 814 11.10 -0.22 -17.84
N GLU A 815 9.85 0.08 -17.52
CA GLU A 815 8.85 -0.86 -17.04
C GLU A 815 8.54 -1.93 -18.09
N VAL A 816 8.42 -1.50 -19.35
CA VAL A 816 8.36 -2.34 -20.54
C VAL A 816 9.53 -3.32 -20.62
N PHE A 817 10.75 -2.91 -20.27
CA PHE A 817 11.95 -3.72 -20.48
C PHE A 817 12.03 -4.97 -19.58
N PHE A 818 11.18 -5.06 -18.54
CA PHE A 818 11.02 -6.27 -17.74
C PHE A 818 10.56 -7.48 -18.57
N TRP A 819 9.74 -7.25 -19.61
CA TRP A 819 9.28 -8.29 -20.54
C TRP A 819 10.46 -8.97 -21.27
N PRO A 820 11.35 -8.25 -21.98
CA PRO A 820 12.62 -8.79 -22.47
C PRO A 820 13.47 -9.53 -21.43
N ILE A 821 13.60 -9.02 -20.20
CA ILE A 821 14.46 -9.67 -19.20
C ILE A 821 13.88 -11.02 -18.73
N GLY A 822 12.56 -11.11 -18.55
CA GLY A 822 11.90 -12.35 -18.14
C GLY A 822 11.70 -13.37 -19.27
N ALA A 823 11.52 -12.91 -20.52
CA ALA A 823 11.36 -13.76 -21.70
C ALA A 823 12.71 -14.24 -22.30
N LEU A 824 13.77 -13.45 -22.15
CA LEU A 824 15.09 -13.67 -22.78
C LEU A 824 16.24 -13.43 -21.75
N PRO A 825 16.29 -14.18 -20.63
CA PRO A 825 17.22 -13.91 -19.54
C PRO A 825 18.69 -14.16 -19.88
N GLU A 826 19.00 -15.06 -20.84
CA GLU A 826 20.40 -15.44 -21.13
C GLU A 826 21.19 -14.30 -21.80
N PRO A 827 22.39 -13.93 -21.31
CA PRO A 827 23.10 -12.72 -21.77
C PRO A 827 23.40 -12.65 -23.27
N GLU A 828 23.65 -13.79 -23.94
CA GLU A 828 23.93 -13.78 -25.38
C GLU A 828 22.77 -13.22 -26.23
N LEU A 829 21.54 -13.22 -25.70
CA LEU A 829 20.33 -12.72 -26.36
C LEU A 829 20.17 -11.18 -26.31
N SER A 830 21.29 -10.44 -26.16
CA SER A 830 21.31 -8.97 -26.00
C SER A 830 20.63 -8.21 -27.15
N LEU A 831 20.89 -8.60 -28.39
CA LEU A 831 20.23 -8.01 -29.56
C LEU A 831 18.72 -8.29 -29.52
N SER A 832 18.34 -9.55 -29.34
CA SER A 832 16.95 -10.00 -29.23
C SER A 832 16.18 -9.27 -28.13
N ARG A 833 16.80 -9.05 -26.94
CA ARG A 833 16.22 -8.26 -25.84
C ARG A 833 15.98 -6.80 -26.20
N MET A 834 17.00 -6.10 -26.70
CA MET A 834 16.85 -4.70 -27.10
C MET A 834 15.77 -4.56 -28.18
N THR A 835 15.81 -5.40 -29.20
CA THR A 835 14.86 -5.39 -30.32
C THR A 835 13.43 -5.73 -29.86
N LEU A 836 13.25 -6.68 -28.94
CA LEU A 836 11.95 -6.93 -28.30
C LEU A 836 11.49 -5.74 -27.44
N GLY A 837 12.39 -5.11 -26.69
CA GLY A 837 12.09 -3.92 -25.88
C GLY A 837 11.57 -2.74 -26.72
N LYS A 838 12.16 -2.51 -27.91
CA LYS A 838 11.64 -1.54 -28.89
C LYS A 838 10.20 -1.88 -29.30
N VAL A 839 9.91 -3.15 -29.59
CA VAL A 839 8.58 -3.62 -30.00
C VAL A 839 7.56 -3.42 -28.86
N CYS A 840 7.85 -3.90 -27.65
CA CYS A 840 6.97 -3.71 -26.48
C CYS A 840 6.66 -2.22 -26.22
N ALA A 841 7.65 -1.34 -26.32
CA ALA A 841 7.48 0.09 -26.07
C ALA A 841 6.59 0.74 -27.14
N LEU A 842 6.82 0.44 -28.42
CA LEU A 842 6.01 0.96 -29.51
C LEU A 842 4.58 0.41 -29.49
N PHE A 843 4.40 -0.88 -29.19
CA PHE A 843 3.06 -1.48 -29.08
C PHE A 843 2.27 -1.00 -27.87
N THR A 844 2.94 -0.46 -26.84
CA THR A 844 2.26 0.23 -25.75
C THR A 844 1.68 1.57 -26.20
N VAL A 845 2.37 2.33 -27.07
CA VAL A 845 1.80 3.55 -27.66
C VAL A 845 0.65 3.22 -28.62
N ILE A 846 0.74 2.10 -29.34
CA ILE A 846 -0.35 1.63 -30.20
C ILE A 846 -1.56 1.16 -29.36
N ASP A 847 -1.34 0.43 -28.28
CA ASP A 847 -2.37 0.09 -27.29
C ASP A 847 -3.11 1.36 -26.81
N ASP A 848 -2.37 2.39 -26.41
CA ASP A 848 -2.93 3.68 -25.98
C ASP A 848 -3.72 4.42 -27.09
N ILE A 849 -3.36 4.23 -28.37
CA ILE A 849 -4.16 4.75 -29.49
C ILE A 849 -5.53 4.09 -29.54
N TYR A 850 -5.63 2.75 -29.40
CA TYR A 850 -6.90 2.02 -29.46
C TYR A 850 -7.72 2.12 -28.16
N ASP A 851 -7.10 1.90 -27.01
CA ASP A 851 -7.78 1.89 -25.70
C ASP A 851 -8.21 3.31 -25.28
N VAL A 852 -7.49 4.37 -25.69
CA VAL A 852 -7.72 5.75 -25.24
C VAL A 852 -8.03 6.72 -26.40
N TYR A 853 -7.06 7.06 -27.25
CA TYR A 853 -7.09 8.36 -27.93
C TYR A 853 -7.81 8.42 -29.30
N GLY A 854 -7.81 7.32 -30.06
CA GLY A 854 -8.41 7.28 -31.40
C GLY A 854 -9.93 7.19 -31.38
N SER A 855 -10.59 7.83 -32.36
CA SER A 855 -11.99 7.54 -32.69
C SER A 855 -12.09 6.26 -33.52
N ILE A 856 -13.24 5.58 -33.51
CA ILE A 856 -13.36 4.28 -34.20
C ILE A 856 -13.05 4.38 -35.70
N ASP A 857 -13.43 5.48 -36.35
CA ASP A 857 -13.14 5.75 -37.76
C ASP A 857 -11.62 5.93 -38.01
N GLU A 858 -10.90 6.62 -37.13
CA GLU A 858 -9.43 6.74 -37.19
C GLU A 858 -8.75 5.38 -36.97
N LEU A 859 -9.27 4.57 -36.03
CA LEU A 859 -8.75 3.24 -35.72
C LEU A 859 -8.96 2.25 -36.87
N GLU A 860 -10.07 2.33 -37.60
CA GLU A 860 -10.29 1.51 -38.80
C GLU A 860 -9.33 1.91 -39.93
N LEU A 861 -9.13 3.21 -40.19
CA LEU A 861 -8.13 3.69 -41.16
C LEU A 861 -6.69 3.27 -40.78
N PHE A 862 -6.34 3.34 -39.49
CA PHE A 862 -5.04 2.88 -38.98
C PHE A 862 -4.86 1.36 -39.14
N THR A 863 -5.94 0.60 -38.88
CA THR A 863 -6.00 -0.85 -39.11
C THR A 863 -5.71 -1.16 -40.58
N GLU A 864 -6.40 -0.51 -41.52
CA GLU A 864 -6.19 -0.74 -42.96
C GLU A 864 -4.76 -0.39 -43.41
N ALA A 865 -4.17 0.69 -42.89
CA ALA A 865 -2.80 1.07 -43.22
C ALA A 865 -1.78 -0.01 -42.83
N ILE A 866 -1.97 -0.65 -41.66
CA ILE A 866 -1.12 -1.76 -41.20
C ILE A 866 -1.43 -3.05 -41.98
N GLU A 867 -2.69 -3.31 -42.35
CA GLU A 867 -3.05 -4.44 -43.22
C GLU A 867 -2.39 -4.37 -44.60
N ARG A 868 -2.36 -3.19 -45.23
CA ARG A 868 -1.71 -2.96 -46.52
C ARG A 868 -0.19 -3.08 -46.43
N TRP A 869 0.42 -2.55 -45.37
CA TRP A 869 1.88 -2.46 -45.17
C TRP A 869 2.63 -1.74 -46.33
N ASP A 870 1.91 -0.90 -47.09
CA ASP A 870 2.39 -0.30 -48.34
C ASP A 870 3.01 1.10 -48.19
N GLY A 871 2.81 1.73 -47.03
CA GLY A 871 3.22 3.10 -46.74
C GLY A 871 2.20 4.17 -47.15
N SER A 872 1.04 3.79 -47.68
CA SER A 872 -0.03 4.73 -48.07
C SER A 872 -0.77 5.23 -46.83
N ILE A 873 -0.36 6.38 -46.28
CA ILE A 873 -0.85 6.90 -44.98
C ILE A 873 -1.30 8.37 -44.98
N ASP A 874 -1.38 9.05 -46.13
CA ASP A 874 -1.69 10.49 -46.18
C ASP A 874 -3.02 10.87 -45.50
N HIS A 875 -3.97 9.94 -45.50
CA HIS A 875 -5.30 10.04 -44.89
C HIS A 875 -5.33 9.81 -43.36
N LEU A 876 -4.24 9.33 -42.74
CA LEU A 876 -4.18 9.17 -41.29
C LEU A 876 -3.99 10.52 -40.59
N PRO A 877 -4.50 10.71 -39.36
CA PRO A 877 -4.09 11.80 -38.48
C PRO A 877 -2.57 11.85 -38.27
N ASP A 878 -1.99 13.04 -38.11
CA ASP A 878 -0.53 13.18 -38.05
C ASP A 878 0.12 12.46 -36.85
N TYR A 879 -0.60 12.34 -35.72
CA TYR A 879 -0.14 11.54 -34.57
C TYR A 879 -0.03 10.05 -34.91
N MET A 880 -0.95 9.52 -35.72
CA MET A 880 -0.89 8.16 -36.25
C MET A 880 0.22 7.99 -37.28
N LYS A 881 0.44 8.99 -38.17
CA LYS A 881 1.56 8.96 -39.13
C LYS A 881 2.91 8.81 -38.41
N VAL A 882 3.12 9.54 -37.31
CA VAL A 882 4.35 9.47 -36.49
C VAL A 882 4.59 8.06 -35.93
N VAL A 883 3.57 7.41 -35.36
CA VAL A 883 3.68 6.05 -34.80
C VAL A 883 3.84 5.01 -35.92
N PHE A 884 3.13 5.16 -37.05
CA PHE A 884 3.28 4.29 -38.21
C PHE A 884 4.69 4.34 -38.81
N HIS A 885 5.29 5.53 -38.95
CA HIS A 885 6.67 5.66 -39.41
C HIS A 885 7.68 4.98 -38.48
N ALA A 886 7.49 5.08 -37.16
CA ALA A 886 8.31 4.37 -36.18
C ALA A 886 8.17 2.84 -36.30
N LEU A 887 6.96 2.34 -36.55
CA LEU A 887 6.70 0.90 -36.79
C LEU A 887 7.37 0.40 -38.07
N MET A 888 7.31 1.17 -39.15
CA MET A 888 7.92 0.81 -40.43
C MET A 888 9.45 0.81 -40.37
N GLU A 889 10.07 1.79 -39.71
CA GLU A 889 11.53 1.82 -39.54
C GLU A 889 12.02 0.71 -38.58
N LEU A 890 11.25 0.38 -37.52
CA LEU A 890 11.54 -0.78 -36.67
C LEU A 890 11.39 -2.11 -37.45
N SER A 891 10.36 -2.24 -38.29
CA SER A 891 10.17 -3.39 -39.17
C SER A 891 11.30 -3.55 -40.18
N LYS A 892 11.82 -2.43 -40.72
CA LYS A 892 12.99 -2.43 -41.60
C LYS A 892 14.28 -2.84 -40.87
N GLN A 893 14.51 -2.35 -39.65
CA GLN A 893 15.65 -2.79 -38.83
C GLN A 893 15.60 -4.31 -38.57
N LEU A 894 14.42 -4.84 -38.27
CA LEU A 894 14.16 -6.28 -38.14
C LEU A 894 14.40 -7.08 -39.43
N GLU A 895 13.98 -6.54 -40.57
CA GLU A 895 14.18 -7.17 -41.88
C GLU A 895 15.67 -7.20 -42.24
N GLU A 896 16.42 -6.15 -41.92
CA GLU A 896 17.87 -6.14 -42.07
C GLU A 896 18.59 -7.09 -41.09
N GLU A 897 18.20 -7.15 -39.81
CA GLU A 897 18.79 -8.05 -38.81
C GLU A 897 18.53 -9.53 -39.16
N THR A 898 17.27 -9.90 -39.45
CA THR A 898 16.93 -11.28 -39.89
C THR A 898 17.62 -11.66 -41.20
N THR A 899 17.82 -10.72 -42.14
CA THR A 899 18.56 -10.98 -43.39
C THR A 899 20.05 -11.19 -43.15
N LYS A 900 20.69 -10.41 -42.25
CA LYS A 900 22.11 -10.58 -41.86
C LYS A 900 22.36 -11.96 -41.23
N GLU A 901 21.37 -12.51 -40.51
CA GLU A 901 21.42 -13.86 -39.94
C GLU A 901 20.88 -14.97 -40.87
N GLY A 902 20.59 -14.67 -42.14
CA GLY A 902 20.16 -15.67 -43.13
C GLY A 902 18.72 -16.18 -42.98
N ARG A 903 17.87 -15.51 -42.18
CA ARG A 903 16.46 -15.87 -41.95
C ARG A 903 15.46 -14.80 -42.42
N PRO A 904 15.58 -14.23 -43.65
CA PRO A 904 14.73 -13.11 -44.10
C PRO A 904 13.23 -13.44 -44.13
N TYR A 905 12.84 -14.71 -44.19
CA TYR A 905 11.43 -15.13 -44.10
C TYR A 905 10.77 -14.77 -42.76
N CYS A 906 11.55 -14.63 -41.67
CA CYS A 906 11.07 -14.35 -40.33
C CYS A 906 10.27 -13.04 -40.24
N ILE A 907 10.57 -12.03 -41.07
CA ILE A 907 9.85 -10.76 -41.06
C ILE A 907 8.37 -10.90 -41.46
N GLN A 908 8.02 -11.89 -42.29
CA GLN A 908 6.64 -12.09 -42.72
C GLN A 908 5.77 -12.62 -41.57
N TYR A 909 6.33 -13.48 -40.72
CA TYR A 909 5.68 -13.94 -39.50
C TYR A 909 5.51 -12.80 -38.48
N VAL A 910 6.47 -11.87 -38.39
CA VAL A 910 6.32 -10.65 -37.57
C VAL A 910 5.20 -9.75 -38.13
N LYS A 911 5.19 -9.48 -39.44
CA LYS A 911 4.16 -8.64 -40.10
C LYS A 911 2.75 -9.22 -39.91
N GLU A 912 2.56 -10.52 -40.06
CA GLU A 912 1.25 -11.16 -39.80
C GLU A 912 0.90 -11.25 -38.31
N ALA A 913 1.88 -11.38 -37.40
CA ALA A 913 1.64 -11.27 -35.95
C ALA A 913 1.16 -9.86 -35.56
N VAL A 914 1.77 -8.81 -36.13
CA VAL A 914 1.33 -7.42 -35.96
C VAL A 914 -0.09 -7.22 -36.50
N LYS A 915 -0.40 -7.65 -37.72
CA LYS A 915 -1.78 -7.56 -38.25
C LYS A 915 -2.79 -8.27 -37.35
N ARG A 916 -2.47 -9.48 -36.88
CA ARG A 916 -3.33 -10.24 -35.96
C ARG A 916 -3.54 -9.51 -34.63
N GLN A 917 -2.49 -8.89 -34.07
CA GLN A 917 -2.56 -8.03 -32.89
C GLN A 917 -3.51 -6.85 -33.10
N ILE A 918 -3.32 -6.10 -34.20
CA ILE A 918 -4.13 -4.92 -34.52
C ILE A 918 -5.60 -5.29 -34.73
N ARG A 919 -5.91 -6.37 -35.46
CA ARG A 919 -7.30 -6.86 -35.63
C ARG A 919 -7.99 -7.15 -34.28
N ALA A 920 -7.25 -7.61 -33.27
CA ALA A 920 -7.81 -7.82 -31.94
C ALA A 920 -8.14 -6.48 -31.25
N TYR A 921 -7.21 -5.51 -31.27
CA TYR A 921 -7.47 -4.16 -30.79
C TYR A 921 -8.66 -3.49 -31.51
N THR A 922 -8.79 -3.62 -32.84
CA THR A 922 -9.96 -3.10 -33.58
C THR A 922 -11.26 -3.77 -33.13
N THR A 923 -11.21 -5.07 -32.81
CA THR A 923 -12.37 -5.83 -32.33
C THR A 923 -12.79 -5.37 -30.92
N GLU A 924 -11.82 -5.17 -30.01
CA GLU A 924 -12.07 -4.66 -28.66
C GLU A 924 -12.50 -3.19 -28.65
N ALA A 925 -11.97 -2.37 -29.57
CA ALA A 925 -12.43 -0.99 -29.79
C ALA A 925 -13.87 -0.94 -30.32
N ARG A 926 -14.27 -1.86 -31.21
CA ARG A 926 -15.68 -2.02 -31.62
C ARG A 926 -16.56 -2.46 -30.45
N TRP A 927 -16.13 -3.47 -29.67
CA TRP A 927 -16.84 -3.89 -28.45
C TRP A 927 -17.02 -2.74 -27.45
N PHE A 928 -16.02 -1.86 -27.31
CA PHE A 928 -16.12 -0.66 -26.50
C PHE A 928 -17.16 0.33 -27.09
N ASN A 929 -17.02 0.68 -28.37
CA ASN A 929 -17.86 1.66 -29.08
C ASN A 929 -19.34 1.24 -29.17
N GLU A 930 -19.60 -0.06 -29.33
CA GLU A 930 -20.95 -0.63 -29.40
C GLU A 930 -21.56 -0.94 -28.02
N GLY A 931 -20.78 -0.84 -26.94
CA GLY A 931 -21.18 -1.31 -25.60
C GLY A 931 -21.37 -2.83 -25.51
N TYR A 932 -20.79 -3.59 -26.45
CA TYR A 932 -20.99 -5.02 -26.57
C TYR A 932 -20.14 -5.81 -25.56
N VAL A 933 -20.82 -6.57 -24.69
CA VAL A 933 -20.19 -7.54 -23.80
C VAL A 933 -20.24 -8.92 -24.47
N PRO A 934 -19.14 -9.45 -25.02
CA PRO A 934 -19.09 -10.78 -25.66
C PRO A 934 -19.41 -11.95 -24.71
N LYS A 935 -19.55 -13.15 -25.29
CA LYS A 935 -19.51 -14.44 -24.57
C LYS A 935 -18.13 -14.71 -23.98
N PHE A 936 -18.01 -15.64 -23.02
CA PHE A 936 -16.73 -15.95 -22.39
C PHE A 936 -15.71 -16.58 -23.36
N GLU A 937 -16.12 -17.52 -24.20
CA GLU A 937 -15.22 -18.14 -25.19
C GLU A 937 -14.87 -17.19 -26.35
N GLU A 938 -15.82 -16.36 -26.77
CA GLU A 938 -15.61 -15.28 -27.74
C GLU A 938 -14.60 -14.24 -27.22
N TYR A 939 -14.80 -13.82 -25.97
CA TYR A 939 -13.87 -12.97 -25.24
C TYR A 939 -12.50 -13.62 -25.17
N ARG A 940 -12.38 -14.86 -24.67
CA ARG A 940 -11.11 -15.60 -24.51
C ARG A 940 -10.33 -15.70 -25.83
N ALA A 941 -11.02 -15.92 -26.95
CA ALA A 941 -10.41 -16.03 -28.27
C ALA A 941 -9.76 -14.72 -28.78
N VAL A 942 -10.38 -13.56 -28.54
CA VAL A 942 -9.81 -12.24 -28.89
C VAL A 942 -8.80 -11.80 -27.83
N SER A 943 -9.15 -11.97 -26.55
CA SER A 943 -8.34 -11.66 -25.37
C SER A 943 -6.93 -12.19 -25.46
N GLY A 944 -6.77 -13.48 -25.81
CA GLY A 944 -5.42 -14.03 -25.94
C GLY A 944 -4.61 -13.30 -27.02
N VAL A 945 -5.24 -12.82 -28.09
CA VAL A 945 -4.52 -12.11 -29.15
C VAL A 945 -4.15 -10.69 -28.75
N SER A 946 -5.05 -9.95 -28.09
CA SER A 946 -4.86 -8.54 -27.78
C SER A 946 -3.74 -8.25 -26.78
N THR A 947 -3.23 -9.24 -26.05
CA THR A 947 -2.31 -9.01 -24.92
C THR A 947 -0.86 -8.81 -25.30
N CYS A 948 -0.56 -8.71 -26.60
CA CYS A 948 0.78 -8.77 -27.16
C CYS A 948 1.52 -10.10 -26.91
N ILE A 949 1.15 -10.97 -25.96
CA ILE A 949 1.93 -12.19 -25.62
C ILE A 949 2.24 -13.07 -26.85
N PRO A 950 1.30 -13.36 -27.77
CA PRO A 950 1.62 -14.13 -28.96
C PRO A 950 2.64 -13.41 -29.84
N MET A 951 2.44 -12.11 -30.06
CA MET A 951 3.30 -11.26 -30.88
C MET A 951 4.70 -11.11 -30.27
N LEU A 952 4.81 -10.85 -28.96
CA LEU A 952 6.08 -10.76 -28.25
C LEU A 952 6.84 -12.08 -28.31
N ALA A 953 6.14 -13.21 -28.20
CA ALA A 953 6.76 -14.50 -28.34
C ALA A 953 7.16 -14.79 -29.80
N TYR A 954 6.30 -14.53 -30.80
CA TYR A 954 6.65 -14.58 -32.23
C TYR A 954 7.85 -13.69 -32.57
N GLN A 955 7.98 -12.53 -31.94
CA GLN A 955 9.06 -11.55 -32.11
C GLN A 955 10.36 -11.99 -31.42
N SER A 956 10.26 -12.61 -30.25
CA SER A 956 11.40 -13.26 -29.58
C SER A 956 11.92 -14.45 -30.40
N VAL A 957 10.98 -15.21 -30.97
CA VAL A 957 11.19 -16.39 -31.81
C VAL A 957 11.77 -16.06 -33.19
N SER A 958 11.37 -14.96 -33.82
CA SER A 958 11.94 -14.54 -35.12
C SER A 958 13.41 -14.11 -34.99
N MET A 959 13.81 -13.66 -33.80
CA MET A 959 15.19 -13.42 -33.37
C MET A 959 15.90 -14.71 -32.89
N MET A 960 15.29 -15.88 -33.05
CA MET A 960 15.84 -17.22 -32.83
C MET A 960 15.70 -18.08 -34.10
N PRO A 961 16.24 -19.32 -34.14
CA PRO A 961 16.19 -20.16 -35.35
C PRO A 961 14.91 -20.99 -35.56
N GLU A 962 14.13 -21.34 -34.52
CA GLU A 962 12.92 -22.19 -34.61
C GLU A 962 11.70 -21.61 -33.82
N ALA A 963 10.48 -22.19 -33.86
CA ALA A 963 9.22 -21.40 -33.78
C ALA A 963 8.03 -21.77 -32.83
N THR A 964 7.11 -20.80 -32.63
CA THR A 964 5.62 -20.83 -32.36
C THR A 964 4.95 -21.09 -30.97
N LYS A 965 3.97 -20.20 -30.60
CA LYS A 965 2.74 -20.31 -29.73
C LYS A 965 2.82 -20.72 -28.22
N GLU A 966 1.95 -20.32 -27.24
CA GLU A 966 0.87 -19.30 -26.93
C GLU A 966 0.40 -19.56 -25.42
N ASN A 967 -0.36 -18.80 -24.57
CA ASN A 967 -0.97 -17.43 -24.50
C ASN A 967 -1.65 -17.04 -23.11
N GLU A 968 -1.93 -15.76 -22.73
CA GLU A 968 -2.89 -15.31 -21.63
C GLU A 968 -3.19 -13.75 -21.51
N GLN A 969 -4.05 -13.22 -20.57
CA GLN A 969 -4.66 -11.85 -20.65
C GLN A 969 -5.04 -10.97 -19.41
N LYS A 970 -4.94 -9.61 -19.52
CA LYS A 970 -5.99 -8.59 -19.15
C LYS A 970 -5.68 -7.09 -19.47
N ARG A 971 -6.63 -6.33 -20.07
CA ARG A 971 -6.72 -4.83 -20.03
C ARG A 971 -8.17 -4.28 -20.05
N GLY A 972 -8.38 -2.98 -20.33
CA GLY A 972 -9.47 -2.13 -19.82
C GLY A 972 -10.83 -2.15 -20.54
N HIS A 973 -11.24 -3.27 -21.14
CA HIS A 973 -12.37 -3.31 -22.08
C HIS A 973 -13.77 -3.20 -21.43
N VAL A 974 -14.82 -3.06 -22.27
CA VAL A 974 -16.24 -3.10 -21.85
C VAL A 974 -16.60 -4.39 -21.10
N ALA A 975 -15.86 -5.48 -21.36
CA ALA A 975 -15.97 -6.75 -20.66
C ALA A 975 -14.61 -7.19 -20.09
N SER A 976 -14.60 -7.70 -18.85
CA SER A 976 -13.50 -8.52 -18.35
C SER A 976 -13.84 -10.01 -18.44
N ALA A 977 -12.83 -10.88 -18.36
CA ALA A 977 -13.04 -12.34 -18.25
C ALA A 977 -14.08 -12.70 -17.18
N VAL A 978 -14.05 -12.01 -16.04
CA VAL A 978 -14.97 -12.19 -14.91
C VAL A 978 -16.39 -11.79 -15.31
N ASP A 979 -16.55 -10.68 -16.01
CA ASP A 979 -17.87 -10.16 -16.39
C ASP A 979 -18.53 -10.98 -17.51
N CYS A 980 -17.75 -11.47 -18.47
CA CYS A 980 -18.22 -12.43 -19.47
C CYS A 980 -18.66 -13.75 -18.82
N TYR A 981 -17.86 -14.32 -17.92
CA TYR A 981 -18.20 -15.57 -17.23
C TYR A 981 -19.46 -15.42 -16.37
N MET A 982 -19.57 -14.31 -15.62
CA MET A 982 -20.78 -13.95 -14.88
C MET A 982 -22.02 -13.81 -15.79
N LYS A 983 -21.87 -13.19 -16.98
CA LYS A 983 -22.96 -12.98 -17.94
C LYS A 983 -23.43 -14.28 -18.59
N GLU A 984 -22.50 -15.18 -18.94
CA GLU A 984 -22.83 -16.42 -19.66
C GLU A 984 -23.36 -17.53 -18.74
N TYR A 985 -22.81 -17.65 -17.53
CA TYR A 985 -23.18 -18.72 -16.58
C TYR A 985 -24.08 -18.25 -15.41
N GLY A 986 -24.33 -16.95 -15.27
CA GLY A 986 -25.25 -16.39 -14.25
C GLY A 986 -24.69 -16.33 -12.82
N VAL A 987 -23.39 -16.51 -12.65
CA VAL A 987 -22.73 -16.73 -11.34
C VAL A 987 -22.30 -15.45 -10.60
N SER A 988 -21.94 -15.58 -9.31
CA SER A 988 -21.33 -14.50 -8.50
C SER A 988 -19.95 -14.08 -9.04
N LYS A 989 -19.38 -12.99 -8.48
CA LYS A 989 -18.05 -12.52 -8.92
C LYS A 989 -16.96 -13.46 -8.39
N GLU A 990 -17.23 -14.09 -7.25
CA GLU A 990 -16.35 -14.99 -6.52
C GLU A 990 -16.32 -16.36 -7.21
N GLU A 991 -17.47 -16.96 -7.53
CA GLU A 991 -17.53 -18.18 -8.37
C GLU A 991 -16.86 -17.97 -9.74
N ALA A 992 -17.03 -16.80 -10.36
CA ALA A 992 -16.34 -16.47 -11.62
C ALA A 992 -14.82 -16.30 -11.43
N LYS A 993 -14.36 -15.68 -10.34
CA LYS A 993 -12.92 -15.60 -10.00
C LYS A 993 -12.32 -16.99 -9.77
N ASP A 994 -13.03 -17.86 -9.03
CA ASP A 994 -12.54 -19.20 -8.70
C ASP A 994 -12.55 -20.12 -9.94
N ALA A 995 -13.56 -20.01 -10.82
CA ALA A 995 -13.55 -20.66 -12.12
C ALA A 995 -12.39 -20.18 -13.01
N ILE A 996 -12.14 -18.86 -13.07
CA ILE A 996 -11.02 -18.28 -13.83
C ILE A 996 -9.67 -18.68 -13.23
N LYS A 997 -9.53 -18.70 -11.91
CA LYS A 997 -8.33 -19.20 -11.22
C LYS A 997 -8.10 -20.66 -11.56
N LYS A 998 -9.15 -21.49 -11.59
CA LYS A 998 -9.05 -22.88 -12.03
C LYS A 998 -8.63 -22.98 -13.50
N PHE A 999 -9.18 -22.17 -14.41
CA PHE A 999 -8.72 -22.14 -15.79
C PHE A 999 -7.24 -21.77 -15.90
N ILE A 1000 -6.73 -20.81 -15.10
CA ILE A 1000 -5.30 -20.48 -15.04
C ILE A 1000 -4.49 -21.67 -14.48
N GLU A 1001 -4.98 -22.37 -13.46
CA GLU A 1001 -4.31 -23.57 -12.91
C GLU A 1001 -4.30 -24.75 -13.92
N ASP A 1002 -5.36 -24.93 -14.72
CA ASP A 1002 -5.45 -25.95 -15.77
C ASP A 1002 -4.69 -25.56 -17.07
N ASP A 1003 -4.64 -24.28 -17.44
CA ASP A 1003 -3.84 -23.77 -18.57
C ASP A 1003 -2.33 -23.86 -18.24
N TRP A 1004 -1.92 -23.66 -16.98
CA TRP A 1004 -0.56 -23.98 -16.52
C TRP A 1004 -0.24 -25.48 -16.60
N LYS A 1005 -1.21 -26.37 -16.30
CA LYS A 1005 -1.05 -27.82 -16.53
C LYS A 1005 -0.91 -28.15 -18.01
N TYR A 1006 -1.62 -27.43 -18.89
CA TYR A 1006 -1.48 -27.59 -20.34
C TYR A 1006 -0.10 -27.12 -20.86
N MET A 1007 0.41 -25.98 -20.38
CA MET A 1007 1.76 -25.51 -20.70
C MET A 1007 2.85 -26.49 -20.23
N ASN A 1008 2.73 -27.01 -18.99
CA ASN A 1008 3.61 -28.08 -18.48
C ASN A 1008 3.57 -29.31 -19.40
N GLU A 1009 2.38 -29.70 -19.85
CA GLU A 1009 2.20 -30.88 -20.69
C GLU A 1009 2.82 -30.70 -22.08
N GLY A 1010 2.61 -29.56 -22.73
CA GLY A 1010 3.25 -29.22 -24.02
C GLY A 1010 4.78 -29.24 -23.93
N PHE A 1011 5.34 -28.65 -22.86
CA PHE A 1011 6.79 -28.62 -22.59
C PHE A 1011 7.41 -30.01 -22.40
N MET A 1012 6.60 -31.02 -22.06
CA MET A 1012 7.03 -32.42 -21.92
C MET A 1012 6.68 -33.31 -23.12
N LYS A 1013 5.59 -33.02 -23.86
CA LYS A 1013 5.12 -33.82 -25.01
C LYS A 1013 5.88 -33.53 -26.30
N GLU A 1014 6.20 -32.28 -26.61
CA GLU A 1014 6.69 -31.89 -27.94
C GLU A 1014 8.20 -32.11 -28.19
N ALA A 1015 8.76 -33.20 -27.64
CA ALA A 1015 10.19 -33.54 -27.68
C ALA A 1015 10.78 -33.90 -29.07
N GLY A 1016 10.16 -33.44 -30.17
CA GLY A 1016 10.60 -33.68 -31.54
C GLY A 1016 10.12 -32.67 -32.61
N ALA A 1017 9.44 -31.58 -32.24
CA ALA A 1017 8.92 -30.60 -33.21
C ALA A 1017 9.39 -29.15 -32.93
N ILE A 1018 9.31 -28.68 -31.69
CA ILE A 1018 9.73 -27.33 -31.28
C ILE A 1018 10.90 -27.44 -30.29
N PRO A 1019 12.08 -26.83 -30.56
CA PRO A 1019 13.21 -26.87 -29.64
C PRO A 1019 12.94 -26.17 -28.30
N LYS A 1020 13.38 -26.81 -27.21
CA LYS A 1020 13.07 -26.40 -25.83
C LYS A 1020 13.46 -24.96 -25.46
N LYS A 1021 14.43 -24.32 -26.15
CA LYS A 1021 14.79 -22.92 -25.90
C LYS A 1021 13.65 -21.96 -26.25
N ILE A 1022 12.83 -22.28 -27.25
CA ILE A 1022 11.64 -21.49 -27.62
C ILE A 1022 10.53 -21.65 -26.59
N LEU A 1023 10.23 -22.87 -26.16
CA LEU A 1023 9.19 -23.12 -25.16
C LEU A 1023 9.52 -22.46 -23.80
N ARG A 1024 10.81 -22.26 -23.48
CA ARG A 1024 11.24 -21.43 -22.33
C ARG A 1024 10.86 -19.95 -22.48
N VAL A 1025 10.83 -19.38 -23.68
CA VAL A 1025 10.40 -17.99 -23.91
C VAL A 1025 8.92 -17.82 -23.54
N PHE A 1026 8.06 -18.76 -23.96
CA PHE A 1026 6.64 -18.76 -23.61
C PHE A 1026 6.43 -18.87 -22.10
N LEU A 1027 7.14 -19.79 -21.44
CA LEU A 1027 7.12 -19.91 -19.97
C LEU A 1027 7.69 -18.65 -19.28
N GLY A 1028 8.67 -17.97 -19.88
CA GLY A 1028 9.20 -16.69 -19.41
C GLY A 1028 8.16 -15.57 -19.45
N CYS A 1029 7.44 -15.42 -20.56
CA CYS A 1029 6.32 -14.48 -20.69
C CYS A 1029 5.19 -14.79 -19.68
N ALA A 1030 4.83 -16.06 -19.47
CA ALA A 1030 3.82 -16.46 -18.49
C ALA A 1030 4.24 -16.11 -17.05
N ARG A 1031 5.52 -16.32 -16.69
CA ARG A 1031 6.08 -15.90 -15.40
C ARG A 1031 6.08 -14.38 -15.21
N VAL A 1032 6.35 -13.62 -16.27
CA VAL A 1032 6.23 -12.14 -16.22
C VAL A 1032 4.78 -11.71 -15.99
N MET A 1033 3.79 -12.40 -16.58
CA MET A 1033 2.38 -12.16 -16.29
C MET A 1033 2.03 -12.41 -14.81
N ASP A 1034 2.40 -13.57 -14.25
CA ASP A 1034 2.14 -13.88 -12.84
C ASP A 1034 2.85 -12.89 -11.89
N VAL A 1035 4.05 -12.39 -12.23
CA VAL A 1035 4.73 -11.34 -11.43
C VAL A 1035 4.03 -9.98 -11.52
N LEU A 1036 3.63 -9.53 -12.73
CA LEU A 1036 3.07 -8.19 -12.94
C LEU A 1036 1.57 -8.07 -12.61
N TYR A 1037 0.84 -9.19 -12.60
CA TYR A 1037 -0.64 -9.21 -12.49
C TYR A 1037 -1.20 -10.27 -11.52
N GLY A 1038 -0.41 -11.23 -11.03
CA GLY A 1038 -0.90 -12.33 -10.19
C GLY A 1038 -1.50 -11.90 -8.84
N GLY A 1039 -1.21 -10.67 -8.39
CA GLY A 1039 -1.84 -10.04 -7.22
C GLY A 1039 -3.20 -9.35 -7.49
N PHE A 1040 -3.74 -9.44 -8.71
CA PHE A 1040 -4.91 -8.68 -9.20
C PHE A 1040 -4.75 -7.15 -9.28
N PHE A 1041 -3.53 -6.63 -9.10
CA PHE A 1041 -3.17 -5.24 -9.40
C PHE A 1041 -2.39 -5.17 -10.73
N SER A 1042 -2.46 -4.04 -11.44
CA SER A 1042 -1.65 -3.81 -12.64
C SER A 1042 -0.32 -3.17 -12.25
N GLY A 1043 0.69 -3.99 -11.98
CA GLY A 1043 2.07 -3.52 -11.74
C GLY A 1043 2.65 -2.75 -12.93
N TYR A 1044 2.07 -2.93 -14.12
CA TYR A 1044 2.44 -2.22 -15.35
C TYR A 1044 1.73 -0.87 -15.55
N THR A 1045 0.62 -0.61 -14.84
CA THR A 1045 -0.05 0.71 -14.85
C THR A 1045 0.42 1.58 -13.68
N TYR A 1046 0.55 1.00 -12.48
CA TYR A 1046 0.83 1.71 -11.23
C TYR A 1046 2.29 1.51 -10.78
N ALA A 1047 3.22 1.89 -11.66
CA ALA A 1047 4.64 1.58 -11.56
C ALA A 1047 5.36 2.18 -10.33
N GLU A 1048 4.78 3.17 -9.65
CA GLU A 1048 5.40 3.90 -8.53
C GLU A 1048 5.57 3.07 -7.24
N THR A 1049 5.02 1.87 -7.23
CA THR A 1049 5.00 0.94 -6.09
C THR A 1049 6.00 -0.21 -6.32
N THR A 1050 5.63 -1.45 -6.00
CA THR A 1050 6.52 -2.62 -5.94
C THR A 1050 7.29 -2.89 -7.23
N THR A 1051 6.71 -2.56 -8.40
CA THR A 1051 7.38 -2.67 -9.70
C THR A 1051 8.69 -1.88 -9.75
N LYS A 1052 8.72 -0.66 -9.18
CA LYS A 1052 9.92 0.18 -9.12
C LYS A 1052 10.98 -0.45 -8.22
N GLU A 1053 10.61 -0.95 -7.04
CA GLU A 1053 11.54 -1.60 -6.10
C GLU A 1053 12.19 -2.84 -6.72
N MET A 1054 11.39 -3.68 -7.40
CA MET A 1054 11.88 -4.85 -8.15
C MET A 1054 12.89 -4.43 -9.23
N MET A 1055 12.63 -3.32 -9.93
CA MET A 1055 13.52 -2.78 -10.97
C MET A 1055 14.77 -2.13 -10.38
N GLU A 1056 14.70 -1.45 -9.23
CA GLU A 1056 15.88 -0.91 -8.56
C GLU A 1056 16.80 -2.04 -8.08
N ALA A 1057 16.26 -3.08 -7.47
CA ALA A 1057 17.04 -4.23 -7.03
C ALA A 1057 17.61 -5.05 -8.21
N LEU A 1058 16.86 -5.19 -9.32
CA LEU A 1058 17.32 -5.91 -10.51
C LEU A 1058 18.30 -5.11 -11.38
N LEU A 1059 18.11 -3.79 -11.53
CA LEU A 1059 18.80 -2.95 -12.53
C LEU A 1059 19.68 -1.85 -11.94
N VAL A 1060 19.47 -1.41 -10.70
CA VAL A 1060 20.12 -0.20 -10.13
C VAL A 1060 21.16 -0.53 -9.06
N ASN A 1061 20.91 -1.59 -8.28
CA ASN A 1061 21.70 -1.95 -7.09
C ASN A 1061 22.52 -3.23 -7.34
N PRO A 1062 23.87 -3.17 -7.35
CA PRO A 1062 24.71 -4.36 -7.47
C PRO A 1062 24.74 -5.16 -6.16
N ILE A 1063 24.88 -6.48 -6.25
CA ILE A 1063 24.97 -7.37 -5.08
C ILE A 1063 26.41 -7.32 -4.53
N PRO A 1064 26.63 -7.15 -3.21
CA PRO A 1064 27.96 -7.25 -2.60
C PRO A 1064 28.59 -8.63 -2.82
N VAL A 1065 29.81 -8.65 -3.40
CA VAL A 1065 30.57 -9.84 -3.82
C VAL A 1065 31.50 -10.35 -2.72
#